data_AF-A0A7J8F367-F1
#
_entry.id   AF-A0A7J8F367-F1
#
_cell.length_a   1.000
_cell.length_b   1.000
_cell.length_c   1.000
_cell.angle_alpha   90.00
_cell.angle_beta   90.00
_cell.angle_gamma   90.00
#
_symmetry.space_group_name_H-M   'P 1'
#
loop_
_entity.id
_entity.type
_entity.pdbx_description
1 polymer ?
#
loop_
_entity_poly.entity_id
_entity_poly.type
_entity_poly.pdbx_seq_one_letter_code
_entity_poly.pdbx_strand_id
1 'polypeptide(L)'
;MEPGSMENLSIVYRSRDFLVVNKHWDVRIDSKTWRETLTLQKQLRHRFPELADPDTYYGFRFCHQLDFSTSGALCVALNKAAAGSAYKCFKERQVTKAYLALVRGHVQESRMTISYAIGRNNTEGRAHTMCIEGTHGCENPKPSLTELVVLEHGLYAGDPVSKVLLQPLTGRTHQLRVHCSALGHPIVGDLTYGQASGREDQPFRMMLHAFYLRIPTQAECVEARTPDPFLPTLDACWSPHTLVQPLDQLVQVLQAAPDPEPTEGGPSVWSTWHLIYNPLHLTAATWPRSTSLYRRRSLGSACLGPVARCPNTFLPERAHHTAMGPRAGALVSPGFILFMWLTAHCSRPQAEGFSQGGLDASRADVWAITLLFLPNASTSLLQDFWCQPANRLSRDQLSALIRRMASQQVLLKAWQLSCLANLAAQHGLQGDFALHPPDLLLFYNLAQVREADCRAFTRRAAQGDTELLANLPDQRAALQHSALACLGGRHPWLSASDLLLLGILVCDMDPSIIVASDPHVLQNLQRCPRLTPALQAALNTLLTSGRTTLGPPSSWNLEGLKALGPLATYISPSLWMQVQEAIGLDFFGSMVAAFRAGTLSQHDARRFVTSFLKAKLVPSRPKRGTATGRPCTHGNITAATLQDDLFLVHYDCLQLESCLGSRVLRASLDPLLQHPLPAECQRVIKAKLAQIYPSGIPEEQLQLITSLVYLYSRTEIGQWNITSRDTVMALLASDVALENQTEAILQKFLDHKGNITSALLVAIGGSRLCWMSPQQIQAIQPSEFRLAGALDISSCPQRRKDILYTRAREAFSSIGTMDTYYHFIRPYLGGAPVEDLQHLAQANISMDIDTFTNLNPQVLQNLSVDNVIMLLGQNVVDLQKARSHPIITSWLHSKNRSTLDELRLDKDPAGPTNPTSSARLTTRTPNTTPWVLHLATTSGRPGNDAPTSGSPPAHLGYLPLAVGLPSSLLWLLYRSTLGSSWDCSWGTCTMAPEHSAVPAPHAGKLGLVGGAGHQLRPRCKPQAQGT
;
A
#
# COMPACT_ATOMS: atom_id res chain seq x y z
N MET A 1 -24.54 24.58 4.72
CA MET A 1 -23.15 25.08 4.84
C MET A 1 -22.29 24.40 3.79
N GLU A 2 -21.24 25.07 3.31
CA GLU A 2 -20.33 24.51 2.31
C GLU A 2 -19.35 23.49 2.92
N PRO A 3 -18.99 22.42 2.21
CA PRO A 3 -17.93 21.51 2.61
C PRO A 3 -16.55 22.18 2.47
N GLY A 4 -15.52 21.58 3.09
CA GLY A 4 -14.15 22.07 2.95
C GLY A 4 -13.68 22.00 1.49
N SER A 5 -12.99 23.02 1.02
CA SER A 5 -12.39 23.08 -0.33
C SER A 5 -10.93 23.51 -0.26
N MET A 6 -10.20 23.39 -1.37
CA MET A 6 -8.79 23.80 -1.42
C MET A 6 -8.60 25.32 -1.26
N GLU A 7 -9.61 26.09 -1.61
CA GLU A 7 -9.65 27.56 -1.59
C GLU A 7 -10.16 28.10 -0.25
N ASN A 8 -10.99 27.35 0.47
CA ASN A 8 -11.62 27.77 1.72
C ASN A 8 -10.68 27.62 2.92
N LEU A 9 -9.85 28.63 3.14
CA LEU A 9 -8.96 28.74 4.30
C LEU A 9 -9.17 30.08 5.03
N SER A 10 -9.74 30.02 6.23
CA SER A 10 -9.96 31.19 7.08
C SER A 10 -8.78 31.42 8.03
N ILE A 11 -8.29 32.65 8.09
CA ILE A 11 -7.18 33.08 8.94
C ILE A 11 -7.74 33.98 10.02
N VAL A 12 -7.47 33.66 11.28
CA VAL A 12 -7.97 34.41 12.44
C VAL A 12 -6.87 35.17 13.17
N TYR A 13 -5.60 34.81 12.93
CA TYR A 13 -4.45 35.53 13.45
C TYR A 13 -3.25 35.33 12.52
N ARG A 14 -2.44 36.38 12.30
CA ARG A 14 -1.18 36.29 11.56
C ARG A 14 -0.18 37.29 12.12
N SER A 15 1.01 36.81 12.47
CA SER A 15 2.18 37.60 12.83
C SER A 15 3.38 37.19 11.96
N ARG A 16 4.58 37.67 12.32
CA ARG A 16 5.82 37.24 11.66
C ARG A 16 6.18 35.80 12.01
N ASP A 17 5.78 35.35 13.20
CA ASP A 17 6.20 34.10 13.81
C ASP A 17 5.10 33.04 13.82
N PHE A 18 3.83 33.45 13.80
CA PHE A 18 2.68 32.55 13.91
C PHE A 18 1.55 32.86 12.92
N LEU A 19 0.82 31.81 12.56
CA LEU A 19 -0.42 31.86 11.80
C LEU A 19 -1.46 31.01 12.55
N VAL A 20 -2.62 31.56 12.88
CA VAL A 20 -3.75 30.79 13.39
C VAL A 20 -4.84 30.76 12.33
N VAL A 21 -5.24 29.56 11.94
CA VAL A 21 -6.32 29.32 11.01
C VAL A 21 -7.57 28.88 11.75
N ASN A 22 -8.74 29.18 11.20
CA ASN A 22 -9.98 28.53 11.56
C ASN A 22 -10.14 27.30 10.66
N LYS A 23 -9.63 26.14 11.13
CA LYS A 23 -9.66 24.87 10.40
C LYS A 23 -11.11 24.49 10.13
N HIS A 24 -11.42 24.10 8.89
CA HIS A 24 -12.73 23.58 8.54
C HIS A 24 -13.02 22.23 9.23
N TRP A 25 -14.28 21.89 9.43
CA TRP A 25 -14.71 20.55 9.86
C TRP A 25 -14.46 19.54 8.72
N ASP A 26 -14.29 18.27 9.06
CA ASP A 26 -13.96 17.18 8.13
C ASP A 26 -12.77 17.47 7.19
N VAL A 27 -11.76 18.18 7.72
CA VAL A 27 -10.48 18.41 7.04
C VAL A 27 -9.35 17.92 7.93
N ARG A 28 -8.56 16.98 7.42
CA ARG A 28 -7.37 16.45 8.12
C ARG A 28 -6.26 17.51 8.12
N ILE A 29 -5.45 17.56 9.17
CA ILE A 29 -4.30 18.47 9.26
C ILE A 29 -3.26 18.11 8.20
N ASP A 30 -2.80 16.86 8.21
CA ASP A 30 -1.76 16.30 7.36
C ASP A 30 -2.15 14.90 6.89
N SER A 31 -1.64 14.47 5.73
CA SER A 31 -1.82 13.09 5.26
C SER A 31 -0.59 12.56 4.57
N LYS A 32 -0.31 11.27 4.80
CA LYS A 32 0.67 10.47 4.04
C LYS A 32 0.02 9.72 2.89
N THR A 33 -1.31 9.69 2.85
CA THR A 33 -2.08 8.96 1.85
C THR A 33 -2.25 9.85 0.63
N TRP A 34 -1.66 9.46 -0.48
CA TRP A 34 -1.75 10.19 -1.75
C TRP A 34 -3.20 10.45 -2.21
N ARG A 35 -4.14 9.57 -1.81
CA ARG A 35 -5.58 9.65 -2.11
C ARG A 35 -6.32 10.78 -1.36
N GLU A 36 -5.81 11.28 -0.24
CA GLU A 36 -6.47 12.38 0.48
C GLU A 36 -6.12 13.70 -0.21
N THR A 37 -7.02 14.18 -1.08
CA THR A 37 -6.83 15.37 -1.92
C THR A 37 -6.95 16.68 -1.13
N LEU A 38 -7.75 16.70 -0.06
CA LEU A 38 -8.00 17.86 0.79
C LEU A 38 -7.41 17.70 2.20
N THR A 39 -6.44 18.54 2.55
CA THR A 39 -5.88 18.65 3.91
C THR A 39 -5.53 20.10 4.20
N LEU A 40 -5.45 20.47 5.48
CA LEU A 40 -5.01 21.82 5.86
C LEU A 40 -3.59 22.11 5.35
N GLN A 41 -2.70 21.12 5.40
CA GLN A 41 -1.36 21.23 4.85
C GLN A 41 -1.34 21.55 3.35
N LYS A 42 -2.31 21.04 2.58
CA LYS A 42 -2.47 21.35 1.15
C LYS A 42 -3.12 22.72 0.95
N GLN A 43 -4.13 23.10 1.75
CA GLN A 43 -4.74 24.43 1.73
C GLN A 43 -3.71 25.53 2.02
N LEU A 44 -2.89 25.35 3.07
CA LEU A 44 -1.82 26.27 3.43
C LEU A 44 -0.78 26.40 2.31
N ARG A 45 -0.38 25.31 1.68
CA ARG A 45 0.59 25.35 0.56
C ARG A 45 0.04 26.01 -0.68
N HIS A 46 -1.26 25.82 -0.94
CA HIS A 46 -1.94 26.46 -2.04
C HIS A 46 -2.05 27.97 -1.82
N ARG A 47 -2.43 28.39 -0.61
CA ARG A 47 -2.68 29.79 -0.27
C ARG A 47 -1.42 30.60 0.07
N PHE A 48 -0.42 29.95 0.65
CA PHE A 48 0.85 30.52 1.14
C PHE A 48 2.04 29.62 0.79
N PRO A 49 2.35 29.42 -0.51
CA PRO A 49 3.50 28.61 -0.91
C PRO A 49 4.82 29.14 -0.35
N GLU A 50 4.94 30.44 -0.10
CA GLU A 50 6.12 31.10 0.46
C GLU A 50 6.36 30.79 1.94
N LEU A 51 5.32 30.38 2.67
CA LEU A 51 5.43 29.99 4.08
C LEU A 51 5.78 28.51 4.25
N ALA A 52 5.90 27.76 3.15
CA ALA A 52 6.27 26.36 3.18
C ALA A 52 7.75 26.21 3.55
N ASP A 53 8.02 25.53 4.66
CA ASP A 53 9.35 25.24 5.16
C ASP A 53 9.85 23.88 4.62
N PRO A 54 10.77 23.86 3.65
CA PRO A 54 11.25 22.63 3.02
C PRO A 54 12.03 21.72 3.98
N ASP A 55 12.53 22.26 5.10
CA ASP A 55 13.25 21.50 6.13
C ASP A 55 12.28 20.72 7.03
N THR A 56 10.98 20.88 6.84
CA THR A 56 9.94 20.15 7.56
C THR A 56 9.30 19.11 6.68
N TYR A 57 9.06 17.93 7.25
CA TYR A 57 8.45 16.80 6.54
C TYR A 57 7.09 17.14 5.89
N TYR A 58 6.33 18.07 6.49
CA TYR A 58 5.01 18.49 6.00
C TYR A 58 4.97 19.90 5.39
N GLY A 59 6.10 20.60 5.28
CA GLY A 59 6.13 21.98 4.80
C GLY A 59 5.63 23.03 5.81
N PHE A 60 5.07 22.64 6.95
CA PHE A 60 4.57 23.57 7.97
C PHE A 60 4.79 23.01 9.39
N ARG A 61 4.97 23.89 10.38
CA ARG A 61 5.21 23.52 11.78
C ARG A 61 3.93 23.71 12.60
N PHE A 62 3.04 22.72 12.60
CA PHE A 62 1.83 22.74 13.42
C PHE A 62 2.18 22.69 14.92
N CYS A 63 1.72 23.66 15.69
CA CYS A 63 2.03 23.78 17.13
C CYS A 63 1.26 22.76 17.98
N HIS A 64 0.07 22.37 17.53
CA HIS A 64 -0.77 21.35 18.14
C HIS A 64 -1.62 20.65 17.09
N GLN A 65 -2.47 19.72 17.54
CA GLN A 65 -3.41 18.99 16.68
C GLN A 65 -4.86 19.31 17.03
N LEU A 66 -5.73 18.95 16.10
CA LEU A 66 -7.18 19.03 16.16
C LEU A 66 -7.74 17.83 15.39
N ASP A 67 -8.80 17.20 15.90
CA ASP A 67 -9.40 16.03 15.25
C ASP A 67 -9.93 16.38 13.84
N PHE A 68 -10.02 15.39 12.96
CA PHE A 68 -10.53 15.53 11.59
C PHE A 68 -11.87 16.30 11.55
N SER A 69 -12.86 15.83 12.31
CA SER A 69 -14.22 16.39 12.32
C SER A 69 -14.38 17.66 13.16
N THR A 70 -13.38 18.04 13.96
CA THR A 70 -13.44 19.27 14.77
C THR A 70 -13.01 20.47 13.95
N SER A 71 -13.76 21.57 13.94
CA SER A 71 -13.34 22.83 13.31
C SER A 71 -12.71 23.78 14.32
N GLY A 72 -12.10 24.88 13.89
CA GLY A 72 -11.67 25.97 14.78
C GLY A 72 -10.18 26.26 14.80
N ALA A 73 -9.75 27.02 15.81
CA ALA A 73 -8.42 27.58 15.96
C ALA A 73 -7.32 26.50 15.93
N LEU A 74 -6.39 26.64 14.99
CA LEU A 74 -5.20 25.81 14.89
C LEU A 74 -3.97 26.68 14.58
N CYS A 75 -2.99 26.66 15.48
CA CYS A 75 -1.78 27.47 15.37
C CYS A 75 -0.66 26.76 14.59
N VAL A 76 -0.04 27.49 13.68
CA VAL A 76 1.11 27.10 12.86
C VAL A 76 2.25 28.08 13.15
N ALA A 77 3.41 27.56 13.52
CA ALA A 77 4.63 28.35 13.62
C ALA A 77 5.27 28.51 12.23
N LEU A 78 5.70 29.73 11.91
CA LEU A 78 6.26 30.09 10.61
C LEU A 78 7.79 29.94 10.57
N ASN A 79 8.41 29.68 11.71
CA ASN A 79 9.84 29.38 11.80
C ASN A 79 10.15 28.46 12.99
N LYS A 80 11.41 27.98 13.03
CA LYS A 80 11.87 27.03 14.04
C LYS A 80 11.89 27.58 15.47
N ALA A 81 12.18 28.88 15.65
CA ALA A 81 12.20 29.50 16.97
C ALA A 81 10.79 29.60 17.56
N ALA A 82 9.84 30.07 16.75
CA ALA A 82 8.41 30.10 17.08
C ALA A 82 7.84 28.71 17.40
N ALA A 83 8.23 27.69 16.63
CA ALA A 83 7.82 26.31 16.90
C ALA A 83 8.35 25.81 18.25
N GLY A 84 9.60 26.14 18.59
CA GLY A 84 10.21 25.79 19.86
C GLY A 84 9.55 26.49 21.05
N SER A 85 9.21 27.77 20.92
CA SER A 85 8.55 28.54 21.99
C SER A 85 7.12 28.04 22.23
N ALA A 86 6.33 27.82 21.18
CA ALA A 86 4.99 27.26 21.31
C ALA A 86 5.02 25.84 21.90
N TYR A 87 5.94 24.97 21.44
CA TYR A 87 6.12 23.63 22.00
C TYR A 87 6.36 23.65 23.51
N LYS A 88 7.18 24.60 24.00
CA LYS A 88 7.44 24.77 25.44
C LYS A 88 6.14 25.07 26.20
N CYS A 89 5.35 26.04 25.74
CA CYS A 89 4.06 26.39 26.36
C CYS A 89 3.10 25.18 26.41
N PHE A 90 3.01 24.38 25.34
CA PHE A 90 2.18 23.16 25.33
C PHE A 90 2.70 22.08 26.30
N LYS A 91 4.03 21.88 26.36
CA LYS A 91 4.66 20.91 27.26
C LYS A 91 4.47 21.28 28.73
N GLU A 92 4.58 22.57 29.04
CA GLU A 92 4.43 23.14 30.38
C GLU A 92 2.97 23.44 30.75
N ARG A 93 2.01 23.12 29.86
CA ARG A 93 0.56 23.31 30.04
C ARG A 93 0.11 24.75 30.27
N GLN A 94 0.87 25.72 29.77
CA GLN A 94 0.58 27.16 29.85
C GLN A 94 -0.45 27.63 28.80
N VAL A 95 -0.92 26.74 27.92
CA VAL A 95 -1.83 27.09 26.83
C VAL A 95 -3.28 27.01 27.30
N THR A 96 -4.03 28.10 27.11
CA THR A 96 -5.48 28.14 27.36
C THR A 96 -6.23 27.79 26.08
N LYS A 97 -7.20 26.87 26.19
CA LYS A 97 -8.07 26.47 25.08
C LYS A 97 -9.51 26.41 25.55
N ALA A 98 -10.44 26.93 24.76
CA ALA A 98 -11.86 26.71 24.98
C ALA A 98 -12.56 26.35 23.67
N TYR A 99 -13.60 25.52 23.79
CA TYR A 99 -14.32 24.93 22.67
C TYR A 99 -15.80 25.19 22.85
N LEU A 100 -16.52 25.42 21.75
CA LEU A 100 -17.97 25.37 21.74
C LEU A 100 -18.42 23.98 21.28
N ALA A 101 -19.53 23.49 21.83
CA ALA A 101 -20.17 22.29 21.33
C ALA A 101 -21.70 22.35 21.47
N LEU A 102 -22.40 21.61 20.62
CA LEU A 102 -23.79 21.19 20.86
C LEU A 102 -23.76 19.74 21.35
N VAL A 103 -24.30 19.49 22.55
CA VAL A 103 -24.35 18.14 23.16
C VAL A 103 -25.80 17.68 23.30
N ARG A 104 -26.04 16.38 23.13
CA ARG A 104 -27.39 15.78 23.23
C ARG A 104 -27.96 15.96 24.63
N GLY A 105 -29.27 16.22 24.71
CA GLY A 105 -30.00 16.46 25.96
C GLY A 105 -29.79 17.85 26.56
N HIS A 106 -30.60 18.17 27.58
CA HIS A 106 -30.49 19.39 28.36
C HIS A 106 -29.68 19.13 29.63
N VAL A 107 -28.42 19.58 29.64
CA VAL A 107 -27.53 19.51 30.81
C VAL A 107 -28.07 20.48 31.87
N GLN A 108 -28.45 19.97 33.04
CA GLN A 108 -29.16 20.76 34.05
C GLN A 108 -28.20 21.64 34.86
N GLU A 109 -27.01 21.12 35.17
CA GLU A 109 -25.98 21.86 35.89
C GLU A 109 -25.36 22.92 34.98
N SER A 110 -25.40 24.19 35.42
CA SER A 110 -24.88 25.31 34.63
C SER A 110 -23.36 25.27 34.46
N ARG A 111 -22.64 24.59 35.36
CA ARG A 111 -21.20 24.35 35.30
C ARG A 111 -20.85 23.01 35.95
N MET A 112 -19.89 22.31 35.36
CA MET A 112 -19.38 21.04 35.88
C MET A 112 -17.90 20.81 35.55
N THR A 113 -17.24 20.03 36.41
CA THR A 113 -15.88 19.54 36.22
C THR A 113 -15.90 18.05 35.94
N ILE A 114 -15.28 17.62 34.84
CA ILE A 114 -15.25 16.23 34.41
C ILE A 114 -13.82 15.71 34.54
N SER A 115 -13.61 14.74 35.42
CA SER A 115 -12.28 14.26 35.84
C SER A 115 -11.98 12.80 35.56
N TYR A 116 -12.86 12.09 34.81
CA TYR A 116 -12.64 10.70 34.43
C TYR A 116 -11.28 10.52 33.73
N ALA A 117 -10.42 9.63 34.22
CA ALA A 117 -9.18 9.34 33.52
C ALA A 117 -9.47 8.65 32.17
N ILE A 118 -8.68 8.94 31.14
CA ILE A 118 -8.90 8.43 29.77
C ILE A 118 -7.79 7.47 29.37
N GLY A 119 -8.16 6.25 28.96
CA GLY A 119 -7.29 5.20 28.45
C GLY A 119 -7.59 4.82 27.00
N ARG A 120 -6.89 3.81 26.48
CA ARG A 120 -7.16 3.23 25.15
C ARG A 120 -8.10 2.04 25.27
N ASN A 121 -9.06 1.93 24.35
CA ASN A 121 -9.96 0.79 24.27
C ASN A 121 -9.30 -0.32 23.43
N ASN A 122 -9.13 -1.51 24.00
CA ASN A 122 -8.52 -2.67 23.32
C ASN A 122 -9.57 -3.69 22.84
N THR A 123 -10.85 -3.49 23.13
CA THR A 123 -11.92 -4.46 22.85
C THR A 123 -12.75 -4.14 21.60
N GLU A 124 -12.89 -2.86 21.24
CA GLU A 124 -13.73 -2.43 20.11
C GLU A 124 -12.91 -1.88 18.92
N GLY A 125 -11.59 -2.07 18.92
CA GLY A 125 -10.70 -1.72 17.81
C GLY A 125 -10.73 -0.22 17.43
N ARG A 126 -10.74 0.07 16.12
CA ARG A 126 -10.74 1.45 15.57
C ARG A 126 -12.07 2.21 15.72
N ALA A 127 -13.15 1.56 16.17
CA ALA A 127 -14.47 2.16 16.27
C ALA A 127 -14.57 3.18 17.42
N HIS A 128 -13.98 2.89 18.58
CA HIS A 128 -13.91 3.79 19.75
C HIS A 128 -12.49 3.79 20.33
N THR A 129 -11.57 4.56 19.76
CA THR A 129 -10.13 4.49 20.13
C THR A 129 -9.83 4.76 21.61
N MET A 130 -10.68 5.53 22.29
CA MET A 130 -10.46 5.98 23.69
C MET A 130 -11.66 5.63 24.57
N CYS A 131 -11.41 5.43 25.86
CA CYS A 131 -12.38 5.03 26.86
C CYS A 131 -12.10 5.71 28.20
N ILE A 132 -13.08 5.72 29.11
CA ILE A 132 -12.89 6.18 30.48
C ILE A 132 -12.41 5.04 31.38
N GLU A 133 -11.71 5.36 32.46
CA GLU A 133 -11.32 4.39 33.47
C GLU A 133 -12.53 3.60 34.00
N GLY A 134 -12.34 2.30 34.25
CA GLY A 134 -13.38 1.41 34.75
C GLY A 134 -14.27 0.78 33.68
N THR A 135 -14.24 1.23 32.42
CA THR A 135 -14.93 0.52 31.32
C THR A 135 -14.13 -0.71 30.88
N HIS A 136 -14.84 -1.75 30.45
CA HIS A 136 -14.22 -2.97 29.95
C HIS A 136 -13.25 -2.69 28.80
N GLY A 137 -12.06 -3.29 28.83
CA GLY A 137 -11.03 -3.10 27.80
C GLY A 137 -10.28 -1.77 27.86
N CYS A 138 -10.44 -0.97 28.92
CA CYS A 138 -9.73 0.30 29.05
C CYS A 138 -8.33 0.16 29.66
N GLU A 139 -7.30 0.48 28.86
CA GLU A 139 -5.90 0.31 29.23
C GLU A 139 -5.18 1.66 29.42
N ASN A 140 -4.29 1.70 30.41
CA ASN A 140 -3.41 2.83 30.73
C ASN A 140 -4.15 4.19 30.83
N PRO A 141 -5.18 4.29 31.70
CA PRO A 141 -5.92 5.53 31.89
C PRO A 141 -5.00 6.62 32.43
N LYS A 142 -5.12 7.82 31.86
CA LYS A 142 -4.33 9.00 32.26
C LYS A 142 -5.24 10.09 32.82
N PRO A 143 -4.79 10.82 33.86
CA PRO A 143 -5.55 11.93 34.42
C PRO A 143 -5.99 12.91 33.33
N SER A 144 -7.28 13.21 33.32
CA SER A 144 -7.93 14.07 32.33
C SER A 144 -8.91 14.99 33.03
N LEU A 145 -8.96 16.25 32.62
CA LEU A 145 -9.79 17.26 33.27
C LEU A 145 -10.38 18.23 32.23
N THR A 146 -11.69 18.37 32.27
CA THR A 146 -12.46 19.29 31.40
C THR A 146 -13.45 20.05 32.25
N GLU A 147 -13.43 21.38 32.16
CA GLU A 147 -14.51 22.24 32.65
C GLU A 147 -15.58 22.37 31.56
N LEU A 148 -16.84 22.22 31.91
CA LEU A 148 -17.99 22.43 31.04
C LEU A 148 -18.89 23.50 31.64
N VAL A 149 -19.29 24.46 30.83
CA VAL A 149 -20.22 25.53 31.19
C VAL A 149 -21.37 25.53 30.18
N VAL A 150 -22.61 25.47 30.65
CA VAL A 150 -23.80 25.50 29.79
C VAL A 150 -24.10 26.94 29.40
N LEU A 151 -24.22 27.18 28.10
CA LEU A 151 -24.50 28.49 27.52
C LEU A 151 -26.00 28.63 27.24
N GLU A 152 -26.57 27.67 26.52
CA GLU A 152 -27.95 27.71 26.04
C GLU A 152 -28.56 26.31 26.02
N HIS A 153 -29.87 26.21 26.22
CA HIS A 153 -30.67 25.04 25.88
C HIS A 153 -31.50 25.34 24.64
N GLY A 154 -31.68 24.31 23.82
CA GLY A 154 -32.43 24.43 22.57
C GLY A 154 -32.78 23.09 21.98
N LEU A 155 -33.18 23.14 20.71
CA LEU A 155 -33.41 21.98 19.86
C LEU A 155 -32.42 21.99 18.70
N TYR A 156 -31.90 20.82 18.33
CA TYR A 156 -31.18 20.60 17.07
C TYR A 156 -31.95 19.61 16.21
N ALA A 157 -32.45 20.06 15.06
CA ALA A 157 -33.30 19.25 14.18
C ALA A 157 -34.51 18.59 14.90
N GLY A 158 -35.03 19.26 15.93
CA GLY A 158 -36.15 18.79 16.75
C GLY A 158 -35.76 18.03 18.03
N ASP A 159 -34.50 17.63 18.18
CA ASP A 159 -34.02 16.91 19.37
C ASP A 159 -33.47 17.87 20.44
N PRO A 160 -33.66 17.60 21.75
CA PRO A 160 -33.13 18.44 22.82
C PRO A 160 -31.59 18.42 22.82
N VAL A 161 -30.98 19.60 22.86
CA VAL A 161 -29.52 19.75 22.97
C VAL A 161 -29.14 20.95 23.85
N SER A 162 -27.92 20.93 24.37
CA SER A 162 -27.31 22.05 25.09
C SER A 162 -26.13 22.59 24.31
N LYS A 163 -26.05 23.92 24.18
CA LYS A 163 -24.82 24.58 23.75
C LYS A 163 -23.93 24.81 24.95
N VAL A 164 -22.68 24.35 24.87
CA VAL A 164 -21.74 24.36 25.99
C VAL A 164 -20.40 24.97 25.58
N LEU A 165 -19.74 25.60 26.54
CA LEU A 165 -18.32 25.98 26.48
C LEU A 165 -17.51 24.92 27.25
N LEU A 166 -16.50 24.34 26.61
CA LEU A 166 -15.64 23.31 27.15
C LEU A 166 -14.21 23.83 27.25
N GLN A 167 -13.62 23.81 28.44
CA GLN A 167 -12.22 24.17 28.67
C GLN A 167 -11.43 22.94 29.14
N PRO A 168 -10.70 22.26 28.24
CA PRO A 168 -9.85 21.15 28.62
C PRO A 168 -8.56 21.65 29.28
N LEU A 169 -8.35 21.30 30.55
CA LEU A 169 -7.14 21.59 31.31
C LEU A 169 -6.02 20.56 31.05
N THR A 170 -6.39 19.44 30.42
CA THR A 170 -5.47 18.44 29.88
C THR A 170 -5.66 18.29 28.37
N GLY A 171 -4.75 17.58 27.70
CA GLY A 171 -4.87 17.28 26.27
C GLY A 171 -4.71 15.80 26.00
N ARG A 172 -5.75 14.99 26.25
CA ARG A 172 -5.79 13.60 25.79
C ARG A 172 -6.49 13.51 24.42
N THR A 173 -6.19 12.44 23.69
CA THR A 173 -6.86 12.13 22.42
C THR A 173 -8.37 12.02 22.65
N HIS A 174 -9.16 12.69 21.81
CA HIS A 174 -10.63 12.71 21.86
C HIS A 174 -11.24 13.14 23.23
N GLN A 175 -10.48 13.82 24.09
CA GLN A 175 -10.87 14.06 25.49
C GLN A 175 -12.29 14.63 25.67
N LEU A 176 -12.61 15.72 24.95
CA LEU A 176 -13.91 16.39 25.07
C LEU A 176 -15.07 15.48 24.66
N ARG A 177 -14.87 14.74 23.57
CA ARG A 177 -15.87 13.82 23.00
C ARG A 177 -16.17 12.67 23.95
N VAL A 178 -15.13 12.05 24.51
CA VAL A 178 -15.25 10.97 25.50
C VAL A 178 -15.89 11.48 26.79
N HIS A 179 -15.46 12.63 27.31
CA HIS A 179 -16.03 13.21 28.54
C HIS A 179 -17.51 13.54 28.37
N CYS A 180 -17.91 14.20 27.28
CA CYS A 180 -19.30 14.51 27.00
C CYS A 180 -20.16 13.24 26.85
N SER A 181 -19.66 12.22 26.12
CA SER A 181 -20.33 10.93 26.00
C SER A 181 -20.46 10.19 27.34
N ALA A 182 -19.41 10.21 28.18
CA ALA A 182 -19.41 9.61 29.51
C ALA A 182 -20.43 10.24 30.48
N LEU A 183 -20.78 11.51 30.27
CA LEU A 183 -21.85 12.18 31.02
C LEU A 183 -23.25 11.83 30.51
N GLY A 184 -23.38 11.04 29.45
CA GLY A 184 -24.65 10.79 28.77
C GLY A 184 -25.07 11.91 27.82
N HIS A 185 -24.21 12.89 27.57
CA HIS A 185 -24.44 14.04 26.71
C HIS A 185 -23.44 14.07 25.55
N PRO A 186 -23.45 13.07 24.63
CA PRO A 186 -22.51 13.02 23.51
C PRO A 186 -22.66 14.26 22.61
N ILE A 187 -21.57 14.61 21.92
CA ILE A 187 -21.57 15.72 20.98
C ILE A 187 -22.41 15.34 19.76
N VAL A 188 -23.28 16.26 19.33
CA VAL A 188 -24.14 16.09 18.14
C VAL A 188 -23.27 15.89 16.90
N GLY A 189 -23.58 14.87 16.10
CA GLY A 189 -22.84 14.49 14.89
C GLY A 189 -21.52 13.74 15.16
N ASP A 190 -21.27 13.28 16.40
CA ASP A 190 -20.10 12.46 16.70
C ASP A 190 -20.34 10.99 16.32
N LEU A 191 -19.91 10.63 15.11
CA LEU A 191 -20.00 9.25 14.57
C LEU A 191 -19.21 8.22 15.38
N THR A 192 -18.28 8.65 16.23
CA THR A 192 -17.46 7.76 17.04
C THR A 192 -18.06 7.57 18.42
N TYR A 193 -18.40 8.62 19.17
CA TYR A 193 -18.83 8.48 20.57
C TYR A 193 -20.33 8.74 20.81
N GLY A 194 -21.08 8.95 19.73
CA GLY A 194 -22.53 9.00 19.73
C GLY A 194 -23.18 7.68 20.11
N GLN A 195 -24.40 7.76 20.64
CA GLN A 195 -25.21 6.57 20.85
C GLN A 195 -25.95 6.18 19.58
N ALA A 196 -26.18 4.88 19.37
CA ALA A 196 -26.93 4.38 18.21
C ALA A 196 -28.35 4.96 18.11
N SER A 197 -28.97 5.32 19.24
CA SER A 197 -30.27 6.00 19.30
C SER A 197 -30.22 7.47 18.87
N GLY A 198 -29.04 8.11 18.91
CA GLY A 198 -28.85 9.53 18.63
C GLY A 198 -28.82 9.91 17.14
N ARG A 199 -28.77 8.93 16.23
CA ARG A 199 -28.74 9.16 14.76
C ARG A 199 -27.69 10.20 14.35
N GLU A 200 -26.45 10.02 14.83
CA GLU A 200 -25.37 10.99 14.64
C GLU A 200 -24.84 11.08 13.20
N ASP A 201 -25.35 10.25 12.30
CA ASP A 201 -25.15 10.32 10.85
C ASP A 201 -26.02 11.37 10.15
N GLN A 202 -27.04 11.92 10.83
CA GLN A 202 -27.94 12.92 10.26
C GLN A 202 -27.41 14.37 10.28
N PRO A 203 -26.80 14.87 11.38
CA PRO A 203 -26.18 16.19 11.36
C PRO A 203 -25.08 16.27 10.30
N PHE A 204 -25.02 17.37 9.55
CA PHE A 204 -24.08 17.52 8.43
C PHE A 204 -22.60 17.55 8.85
N ARG A 205 -22.32 17.65 10.16
CA ARG A 205 -20.98 17.68 10.76
C ARG A 205 -21.05 17.33 12.25
N MET A 206 -19.89 17.06 12.83
CA MET A 206 -19.74 17.07 14.29
C MET A 206 -19.74 18.50 14.85
N MET A 207 -20.56 18.73 15.87
CA MET A 207 -20.78 20.02 16.53
C MET A 207 -19.76 20.28 17.63
N LEU A 208 -18.47 20.23 17.29
CA LEU A 208 -17.35 20.63 18.14
C LEU A 208 -16.47 21.66 17.43
N HIS A 209 -16.17 22.75 18.11
CA HIS A 209 -15.43 23.88 17.57
C HIS A 209 -14.38 24.42 18.53
N ALA A 210 -13.11 24.44 18.13
CA ALA A 210 -12.04 25.12 18.87
C ALA A 210 -12.20 26.64 18.75
N PHE A 211 -12.77 27.24 19.78
CA PHE A 211 -13.27 28.62 19.75
C PHE A 211 -12.23 29.66 20.20
N TYR A 212 -11.50 29.34 21.27
CA TYR A 212 -10.52 30.23 21.87
C TYR A 212 -9.19 29.51 22.07
N LEU A 213 -8.09 30.18 21.71
CA LEU A 213 -6.73 29.69 21.86
C LEU A 213 -5.83 30.84 22.34
N ARG A 214 -5.09 30.63 23.44
CA ARG A 214 -4.05 31.54 23.93
C ARG A 214 -2.75 30.77 24.18
N ILE A 215 -1.68 31.16 23.50
CA ILE A 215 -0.34 30.60 23.64
C ILE A 215 0.61 31.72 24.11
N PRO A 216 0.95 31.79 25.41
CA PRO A 216 1.79 32.85 25.96
C PRO A 216 3.27 32.57 25.72
N THR A 217 3.72 32.69 24.47
CA THR A 217 5.15 32.50 24.16
C THR A 217 5.97 33.69 24.68
N GLN A 218 7.27 33.48 24.90
CA GLN A 218 8.15 34.53 25.45
C GLN A 218 8.22 35.80 24.59
N ALA A 219 8.09 35.66 23.27
CA ALA A 219 8.21 36.78 22.33
C ALA A 219 6.85 37.36 21.92
N GLU A 220 5.80 36.56 21.99
CA GLU A 220 4.47 36.91 21.47
C GLU A 220 3.38 36.10 22.20
N CYS A 221 2.35 36.77 22.73
CA CYS A 221 1.15 36.09 23.20
C CYS A 221 0.21 35.88 22.01
N VAL A 222 0.16 34.65 21.49
CA VAL A 222 -0.72 34.30 20.37
C VAL A 222 -2.11 34.05 20.93
N GLU A 223 -3.00 35.03 20.80
CA GLU A 223 -4.39 34.94 21.21
C GLU A 223 -5.32 35.02 19.99
N ALA A 224 -6.18 34.01 19.84
CA ALA A 224 -7.12 33.91 18.74
C ALA A 224 -8.50 33.49 19.23
N ARG A 225 -9.52 34.24 18.78
CA ARG A 225 -10.95 33.92 18.92
C ARG A 225 -11.53 33.70 17.53
N THR A 226 -12.12 32.54 17.29
CA THR A 226 -12.86 32.27 16.05
C THR A 226 -14.31 32.76 16.16
N PRO A 227 -15.00 32.99 15.04
CA PRO A 227 -16.45 33.19 15.06
C PRO A 227 -17.17 31.95 15.61
N ASP A 228 -18.29 32.15 16.31
CA ASP A 228 -19.16 31.07 16.76
C ASP A 228 -19.93 30.46 15.56
N PRO A 229 -19.73 29.17 15.22
CA PRO A 229 -20.41 28.53 14.11
C PRO A 229 -21.80 27.99 14.48
N PHE A 230 -22.17 27.95 15.76
CA PHE A 230 -23.42 27.36 16.25
C PHE A 230 -24.45 28.45 16.53
N LEU A 231 -24.80 29.18 15.48
CA LEU A 231 -25.78 30.26 15.49
C LEU A 231 -26.96 29.89 14.58
N PRO A 232 -28.21 30.24 14.96
CA PRO A 232 -29.39 29.96 14.14
C PRO A 232 -29.33 30.57 12.73
N THR A 233 -28.58 31.68 12.58
CA THR A 233 -28.37 32.37 11.31
C THR A 233 -27.43 31.63 10.37
N LEU A 234 -26.57 30.75 10.90
CA LEU A 234 -25.62 29.93 10.13
C LEU A 234 -26.14 28.50 9.95
N ASP A 235 -26.83 27.97 10.96
CA ASP A 235 -27.47 26.66 10.97
C ASP A 235 -28.91 26.77 11.47
N ALA A 236 -29.88 26.73 10.54
CA ALA A 236 -31.30 26.81 10.88
C ALA A 236 -31.82 25.60 11.66
N CYS A 237 -31.07 24.48 11.70
CA CYS A 237 -31.44 23.32 12.52
C CYS A 237 -31.23 23.58 14.01
N TRP A 238 -30.39 24.57 14.38
CA TRP A 238 -30.19 24.98 15.77
C TRP A 238 -31.20 26.05 16.18
N SER A 239 -32.03 25.72 17.17
CA SER A 239 -33.05 26.60 17.73
C SER A 239 -32.87 26.75 19.25
N PRO A 240 -32.11 27.77 19.71
CA PRO A 240 -31.98 28.08 21.13
C PRO A 240 -33.31 28.64 21.66
N HIS A 241 -33.72 28.22 22.84
CA HIS A 241 -34.92 28.73 23.51
C HIS A 241 -34.66 29.22 24.94
N THR A 242 -33.55 28.82 25.56
CA THR A 242 -33.20 29.23 26.92
C THR A 242 -31.72 29.62 26.98
N LEU A 243 -31.45 30.87 27.35
CA LEU A 243 -30.10 31.34 27.65
C LEU A 243 -29.78 31.04 29.11
N VAL A 244 -28.69 30.32 29.36
CA VAL A 244 -28.20 29.97 30.70
C VAL A 244 -27.03 30.88 31.09
N GLN A 245 -26.03 31.01 30.23
CA GLN A 245 -24.89 31.92 30.43
C GLN A 245 -24.49 32.61 29.12
N PRO A 246 -24.24 33.94 29.14
CA PRO A 246 -23.82 34.67 27.94
C PRO A 246 -22.35 34.38 27.60
N LEU A 247 -22.11 33.94 26.37
CA LEU A 247 -20.77 33.59 25.88
C LEU A 247 -19.76 34.74 26.00
N ASP A 248 -20.19 35.99 25.75
CA ASP A 248 -19.28 37.14 25.81
C ASP A 248 -18.72 37.42 27.20
N GLN A 249 -19.49 37.16 28.27
CA GLN A 249 -18.97 37.29 29.64
C GLN A 249 -17.92 36.21 29.93
N LEU A 250 -18.15 34.98 29.48
CA LEU A 250 -17.18 33.89 29.64
C LEU A 250 -15.91 34.12 28.83
N VAL A 251 -16.00 34.74 27.66
CA VAL A 251 -14.83 35.18 26.89
C VAL A 251 -14.03 36.20 27.69
N GLN A 252 -14.67 37.22 28.28
CA GLN A 252 -13.96 38.19 29.10
C GLN A 252 -13.24 37.52 30.29
N VAL A 253 -13.86 36.52 30.91
CA VAL A 253 -13.23 35.72 31.98
C VAL A 253 -12.02 34.93 31.45
N LEU A 254 -12.14 34.28 30.28
CA LEU A 254 -11.01 33.55 29.67
C LEU A 254 -9.83 34.48 29.34
N GLN A 255 -10.12 35.70 28.89
CA GLN A 255 -9.10 36.70 28.58
C GLN A 255 -8.42 37.26 29.82
N ALA A 256 -9.19 37.51 30.89
CA ALA A 256 -8.69 38.03 32.16
C ALA A 256 -8.00 36.96 33.03
N ALA A 257 -8.26 35.67 32.78
CA ALA A 257 -7.66 34.58 33.55
C ALA A 257 -6.13 34.56 33.39
N PRO A 258 -5.36 34.42 34.48
CA PRO A 258 -3.92 34.25 34.40
C PRO A 258 -3.57 32.97 33.64
N ASP A 259 -2.40 32.93 33.02
CA ASP A 259 -1.92 31.73 32.36
C ASP A 259 -1.69 30.59 33.39
N PRO A 260 -1.97 29.33 33.02
CA PRO A 260 -1.74 28.21 33.94
C PRO A 260 -0.28 28.13 34.38
N GLU A 261 -0.03 28.03 35.69
CA GLU A 261 1.33 27.89 36.22
C GLU A 261 1.93 26.51 35.86
N PRO A 262 3.25 26.44 35.57
CA PRO A 262 3.93 25.18 35.29
C PRO A 262 3.96 24.31 36.55
N THR A 263 3.32 23.13 36.48
CA THR A 263 3.28 22.20 37.60
C THR A 263 4.64 21.50 37.78
N GLU A 264 5.42 21.87 38.80
CA GLU A 264 6.59 21.08 39.27
C GLU A 264 6.11 19.92 40.16
N GLY A 265 6.40 18.66 39.76
CA GLY A 265 6.19 17.47 40.60
C GLY A 265 4.81 16.80 40.50
N GLY A 266 4.74 15.50 40.84
CA GLY A 266 3.56 14.62 40.71
C GLY A 266 2.31 15.03 41.51
N PRO A 267 1.22 14.23 41.44
CA PRO A 267 -0.13 14.74 41.67
C PRO A 267 -0.41 14.93 43.16
N SER A 268 -0.28 16.16 43.64
CA SER A 268 -0.98 16.60 44.83
C SER A 268 -1.16 18.11 44.83
N VAL A 269 -2.42 18.51 45.02
CA VAL A 269 -2.91 19.85 45.40
C VAL A 269 -2.94 20.90 44.27
N TRP A 270 -4.12 21.10 43.68
CA TRP A 270 -4.47 22.33 42.96
C TRP A 270 -5.82 22.84 43.46
N SER A 271 -5.78 23.48 44.63
CA SER A 271 -6.86 24.26 45.21
C SER A 271 -6.59 25.75 44.96
N THR A 272 -6.92 26.25 43.77
CA THR A 272 -6.81 27.70 43.49
C THR A 272 -7.93 28.28 42.63
N TRP A 273 -8.87 27.49 42.12
CA TRP A 273 -10.02 28.00 41.34
C TRP A 273 -11.34 28.08 42.11
N HIS A 274 -11.38 27.66 43.39
CA HIS A 274 -12.58 27.68 44.22
C HIS A 274 -12.77 28.97 45.06
N LEU A 275 -11.84 29.93 45.04
CA LEU A 275 -11.86 31.10 45.93
C LEU A 275 -12.28 32.42 45.29
N ILE A 276 -12.70 32.41 44.02
CA ILE A 276 -13.35 33.56 43.40
C ILE A 276 -14.73 33.07 42.98
N TYR A 277 -15.79 33.69 43.52
CA TYR A 277 -17.22 33.39 43.31
C TYR A 277 -17.87 32.30 44.20
N ASN A 278 -18.06 32.58 45.50
CA ASN A 278 -19.40 32.73 46.14
C ASN A 278 -19.27 32.91 47.68
N PRO A 279 -20.07 33.77 48.34
CA PRO A 279 -20.17 33.81 49.80
C PRO A 279 -21.40 33.04 50.33
N LEU A 280 -21.25 32.48 51.55
CA LEU A 280 -22.27 32.08 52.57
C LEU A 280 -22.63 30.57 52.77
N HIS A 281 -22.35 30.15 54.02
CA HIS A 281 -22.99 29.18 54.96
C HIS A 281 -23.13 27.67 54.62
N LEU A 282 -22.37 26.78 55.31
CA LEU A 282 -22.66 26.01 56.56
C LEU A 282 -23.66 24.85 56.36
N THR A 283 -23.31 23.56 56.55
CA THR A 283 -23.09 22.88 57.86
C THR A 283 -22.49 21.46 57.69
N ALA A 284 -21.93 20.95 58.79
CA ALA A 284 -21.12 19.72 58.91
C ALA A 284 -21.92 18.43 59.14
N ALA A 285 -21.30 17.26 58.84
CA ALA A 285 -21.49 16.01 59.60
C ALA A 285 -20.41 14.92 59.28
N THR A 286 -19.50 14.73 60.24
CA THR A 286 -18.98 13.47 60.84
C THR A 286 -18.65 12.19 60.03
N TRP A 287 -17.40 11.76 60.27
CA TRP A 287 -16.69 10.46 60.26
C TRP A 287 -17.46 9.22 60.84
N PRO A 288 -16.95 7.93 60.85
CA PRO A 288 -15.53 7.47 60.80
C PRO A 288 -15.15 6.13 60.09
N ARG A 289 -13.82 6.02 59.90
CA ARG A 289 -12.84 4.90 59.88
C ARG A 289 -13.24 3.43 60.13
N SER A 290 -12.47 2.53 59.48
CA SER A 290 -11.67 1.42 60.07
C SER A 290 -10.79 0.75 58.98
N THR A 291 -9.45 0.81 58.90
CA THR A 291 -8.32 0.15 59.63
C THR A 291 -8.29 -1.38 59.71
N SER A 292 -7.22 -2.00 59.16
CA SER A 292 -6.40 -3.11 59.74
C SER A 292 -5.42 -3.63 58.65
N LEU A 293 -4.10 -3.41 58.73
CA LEU A 293 -3.04 -4.24 59.39
C LEU A 293 -2.93 -5.65 58.74
N TYR A 294 -1.78 -6.27 58.44
CA TYR A 294 -0.38 -6.13 58.88
C TYR A 294 0.55 -7.02 58.01
N ARG A 295 1.84 -6.61 57.88
CA ARG A 295 3.12 -7.38 57.99
C ARG A 295 3.30 -8.77 57.31
N ARG A 296 4.51 -9.23 56.96
CA ARG A 296 5.91 -8.76 56.73
C ARG A 296 6.72 -10.05 56.44
N ARG A 297 7.93 -9.87 55.90
CA ARG A 297 9.12 -10.77 55.91
C ARG A 297 9.16 -11.91 54.89
N SER A 298 10.31 -12.37 54.37
CA SER A 298 11.68 -11.86 54.09
C SER A 298 12.58 -13.11 53.86
N LEU A 299 13.63 -12.96 53.03
CA LEU A 299 14.85 -13.81 52.91
C LEU A 299 14.68 -15.13 52.12
N GLY A 300 15.65 -15.58 51.30
CA GLY A 300 17.04 -15.14 51.14
C GLY A 300 17.71 -15.74 49.89
N SER A 301 18.93 -15.28 49.65
CA SER A 301 19.88 -15.73 48.63
C SER A 301 20.74 -16.90 49.14
N ALA A 302 21.32 -17.68 48.21
CA ALA A 302 22.73 -18.13 48.26
C ALA A 302 23.12 -18.90 46.98
N CYS A 303 24.32 -18.60 46.50
CA CYS A 303 25.08 -19.27 45.44
C CYS A 303 25.85 -20.50 45.96
N LEU A 304 26.30 -21.39 45.05
CA LEU A 304 27.66 -21.99 44.93
C LEU A 304 27.64 -23.27 44.05
N GLY A 305 28.52 -23.36 43.03
CA GLY A 305 28.97 -24.63 42.40
C GLY A 305 30.26 -25.14 43.07
N PRO A 306 31.18 -25.91 42.42
CA PRO A 306 31.13 -26.75 41.20
C PRO A 306 31.74 -28.18 41.46
N VAL A 307 31.99 -29.01 40.42
CA VAL A 307 33.20 -29.86 40.18
C VAL A 307 32.98 -30.88 39.04
N ALA A 308 34.04 -31.11 38.26
CA ALA A 308 34.17 -31.80 36.97
C ALA A 308 34.44 -33.32 37.02
N ARG A 309 34.28 -34.02 35.87
CA ARG A 309 35.29 -34.90 35.21
C ARG A 309 34.73 -35.69 34.00
N CYS A 310 35.42 -35.63 32.86
CA CYS A 310 35.54 -36.70 31.84
C CYS A 310 36.73 -37.63 32.20
N PRO A 311 36.98 -38.82 31.58
CA PRO A 311 37.47 -38.92 30.18
C PRO A 311 37.18 -40.24 29.37
N ASN A 312 37.57 -40.19 28.09
CA ASN A 312 38.13 -41.26 27.21
C ASN A 312 37.23 -42.33 26.55
N THR A 313 36.99 -42.27 25.22
CA THR A 313 37.72 -42.85 24.03
C THR A 313 37.35 -44.30 23.69
N PHE A 314 36.98 -44.59 22.42
CA PHE A 314 37.65 -45.57 21.52
C PHE A 314 36.99 -45.63 20.12
N LEU A 315 37.86 -45.74 19.11
CA LEU A 315 37.69 -46.04 17.66
C LEU A 315 37.54 -47.57 17.43
N PRO A 316 37.16 -48.10 16.23
CA PRO A 316 38.09 -48.26 15.07
C PRO A 316 37.42 -48.19 13.64
N GLU A 317 38.12 -47.67 12.62
CA GLU A 317 38.74 -48.36 11.42
C GLU A 317 37.76 -48.88 10.33
N ARG A 318 38.07 -49.01 9.02
CA ARG A 318 39.02 -48.49 8.01
C ARG A 318 38.72 -49.28 6.70
N ALA A 319 39.30 -48.83 5.56
CA ALA A 319 39.57 -49.52 4.27
C ALA A 319 38.62 -49.24 3.09
N HIS A 320 39.02 -49.20 1.82
CA HIS A 320 40.22 -48.76 1.06
C HIS A 320 39.90 -48.98 -0.45
N HIS A 321 40.69 -48.37 -1.35
CA HIS A 321 40.81 -48.58 -2.82
C HIS A 321 39.83 -47.76 -3.70
N THR A 322 40.23 -47.10 -4.80
CA THR A 322 41.42 -47.21 -5.67
C THR A 322 41.60 -45.96 -6.56
N ALA A 323 42.83 -45.75 -7.03
CA ALA A 323 43.30 -44.64 -7.87
C ALA A 323 43.03 -44.83 -9.39
N MET A 324 43.06 -43.72 -10.15
CA MET A 324 43.85 -43.49 -11.39
C MET A 324 43.21 -42.41 -12.30
N GLY A 325 44.02 -41.45 -12.75
CA GLY A 325 43.82 -40.75 -14.03
C GLY A 325 44.51 -41.54 -15.17
N PRO A 326 44.19 -41.29 -16.46
CA PRO A 326 44.96 -40.36 -17.32
C PRO A 326 44.07 -39.52 -18.27
N ARG A 327 44.39 -38.26 -18.61
CA ARG A 327 45.20 -37.73 -19.75
C ARG A 327 44.72 -38.05 -21.19
N ALA A 328 44.36 -36.96 -21.89
CA ALA A 328 44.85 -36.48 -23.19
C ALA A 328 44.07 -36.73 -24.53
N GLY A 329 43.77 -35.60 -25.20
CA GLY A 329 43.75 -35.40 -26.67
C GLY A 329 42.42 -35.63 -27.38
N ALA A 330 41.99 -34.91 -28.43
CA ALA A 330 42.45 -33.70 -29.12
C ALA A 330 41.37 -33.37 -30.19
N LEU A 331 41.37 -32.11 -30.67
CA LEU A 331 41.00 -31.66 -32.03
C LEU A 331 39.52 -31.40 -32.45
N VAL A 332 39.28 -30.09 -32.71
CA VAL A 332 38.77 -29.49 -33.97
C VAL A 332 37.25 -29.20 -34.10
N SER A 333 36.95 -27.89 -34.15
CA SER A 333 35.74 -27.27 -34.71
C SER A 333 35.59 -27.52 -36.22
N PRO A 334 34.39 -27.40 -36.81
CA PRO A 334 34.00 -26.08 -37.34
C PRO A 334 32.50 -25.78 -37.24
N GLY A 335 32.18 -24.49 -37.10
CA GLY A 335 30.95 -23.94 -37.68
C GLY A 335 31.22 -23.50 -39.11
N PHE A 336 30.23 -23.56 -39.99
CA PHE A 336 29.96 -22.61 -41.09
C PHE A 336 28.69 -23.03 -41.85
N ILE A 337 28.01 -22.05 -42.46
CA ILE A 337 26.80 -22.11 -43.31
C ILE A 337 25.46 -21.93 -42.56
N LEU A 338 25.15 -20.68 -42.19
CA LEU A 338 23.85 -20.08 -42.52
C LEU A 338 23.96 -18.54 -42.50
N PHE A 339 24.65 -18.00 -43.50
CA PHE A 339 24.53 -16.60 -43.94
C PHE A 339 24.13 -16.65 -45.41
N MET A 340 23.29 -15.69 -45.83
CA MET A 340 22.65 -15.51 -47.14
C MET A 340 21.18 -15.97 -47.18
N TRP A 341 20.26 -15.04 -46.88
CA TRP A 341 19.29 -14.49 -47.85
C TRP A 341 18.25 -13.62 -47.11
N LEU A 342 18.59 -12.35 -46.95
CA LEU A 342 17.64 -11.27 -46.67
C LEU A 342 18.11 -10.08 -47.49
N THR A 343 17.45 -9.84 -48.63
CA THR A 343 17.23 -8.51 -49.24
C THR A 343 16.41 -8.69 -50.51
N ALA A 344 15.15 -8.21 -50.53
CA ALA A 344 14.62 -7.35 -51.59
C ALA A 344 13.10 -7.19 -51.50
N HIS A 345 12.69 -5.93 -51.69
CA HIS A 345 11.40 -5.43 -52.15
C HIS A 345 10.23 -5.19 -51.17
N CYS A 346 10.15 -3.91 -50.81
CA CYS A 346 8.94 -3.12 -50.61
C CYS A 346 7.83 -3.41 -51.64
N SER A 347 6.56 -3.37 -51.21
CA SER A 347 5.44 -2.56 -51.79
C SER A 347 4.07 -3.08 -51.30
N ARG A 348 3.16 -2.18 -50.89
CA ARG A 348 1.69 -2.40 -50.90
C ARG A 348 1.20 -2.34 -52.37
N PRO A 349 0.07 -2.97 -52.82
CA PRO A 349 -1.29 -2.69 -52.31
C PRO A 349 -2.38 -3.81 -52.43
N GLN A 350 -3.55 -3.51 -51.85
CA GLN A 350 -4.95 -3.86 -52.23
C GLN A 350 -5.46 -5.32 -52.42
N ALA A 351 -6.50 -5.60 -51.61
CA ALA A 351 -7.85 -6.06 -51.97
C ALA A 351 -8.18 -7.56 -52.16
N GLU A 352 -9.42 -7.85 -51.75
CA GLU A 352 -10.30 -9.00 -52.06
C GLU A 352 -10.24 -10.25 -51.18
N GLY A 353 -11.13 -10.25 -50.17
CA GLY A 353 -12.24 -11.20 -50.10
C GLY A 353 -11.91 -12.68 -49.92
N PHE A 354 -11.85 -13.14 -48.67
CA PHE A 354 -12.38 -14.46 -48.33
C PHE A 354 -13.13 -14.39 -47.00
N SER A 355 -14.44 -14.59 -47.10
CA SER A 355 -15.41 -14.66 -46.03
C SER A 355 -14.97 -15.70 -44.98
N GLN A 356 -14.68 -15.25 -43.76
CA GLN A 356 -14.54 -16.14 -42.61
C GLN A 356 -15.92 -16.67 -42.24
N GLY A 357 -16.16 -17.95 -42.56
CA GLY A 357 -17.22 -18.74 -41.96
C GLY A 357 -17.05 -18.76 -40.45
N GLY A 358 -18.14 -18.41 -39.75
CA GLY A 358 -18.23 -18.51 -38.31
C GLY A 358 -18.01 -19.94 -37.86
N LEU A 359 -17.09 -20.12 -36.90
CA LEU A 359 -16.98 -21.34 -36.13
C LEU A 359 -18.07 -21.33 -35.05
N ASP A 360 -19.03 -22.24 -35.16
CA ASP A 360 -20.04 -22.51 -34.14
C ASP A 360 -19.39 -22.81 -32.78
N ALA A 361 -19.52 -21.88 -31.83
CA ALA A 361 -18.85 -21.92 -30.52
C ALA A 361 -19.44 -22.94 -29.53
N SER A 362 -20.65 -23.46 -29.76
CA SER A 362 -21.27 -24.44 -28.83
C SER A 362 -20.62 -25.83 -28.87
N ARG A 363 -19.94 -26.18 -29.97
CA ARG A 363 -19.13 -27.40 -30.08
C ARG A 363 -17.69 -27.21 -29.60
N ALA A 364 -17.19 -25.98 -29.53
CA ALA A 364 -15.82 -25.67 -29.13
C ALA A 364 -15.57 -25.91 -27.64
N ASP A 365 -16.54 -25.65 -26.76
CA ASP A 365 -16.39 -25.83 -25.31
C ASP A 365 -16.28 -27.31 -24.90
N VAL A 366 -17.04 -28.19 -25.55
CA VAL A 366 -16.94 -29.64 -25.32
C VAL A 366 -15.63 -30.19 -25.88
N TRP A 367 -15.17 -29.65 -27.01
CA TRP A 367 -13.88 -29.98 -27.61
C TRP A 367 -12.69 -29.53 -26.76
N ALA A 368 -12.72 -28.32 -26.20
CA ALA A 368 -11.69 -27.78 -25.32
C ALA A 368 -11.57 -28.58 -24.01
N ILE A 369 -12.69 -28.97 -23.40
CA ILE A 369 -12.69 -29.89 -22.25
C ILE A 369 -12.04 -31.22 -22.62
N THR A 370 -12.40 -31.79 -23.77
CA THR A 370 -11.84 -33.07 -24.24
C THR A 370 -10.32 -32.98 -24.45
N LEU A 371 -9.81 -31.83 -24.93
CA LEU A 371 -8.39 -31.55 -25.06
C LEU A 371 -7.65 -31.51 -23.71
N LEU A 372 -8.29 -31.04 -22.62
CA LEU A 372 -7.68 -31.01 -21.27
C LEU A 372 -7.40 -32.42 -20.71
N PHE A 373 -8.11 -33.44 -21.19
CA PHE A 373 -7.96 -34.84 -20.77
C PHE A 373 -7.04 -35.68 -21.66
N LEU A 374 -6.51 -35.12 -22.75
CA LEU A 374 -5.51 -35.81 -23.56
C LEU A 374 -4.21 -36.04 -22.77
N PRO A 375 -3.47 -37.15 -22.98
CA PRO A 375 -2.24 -37.45 -22.25
C PRO A 375 -1.19 -36.33 -22.30
N ASN A 376 -1.22 -35.49 -23.33
CA ASN A 376 -0.24 -34.43 -23.62
C ASN A 376 -0.81 -33.00 -23.61
N ALA A 377 -1.87 -32.74 -22.84
CA ALA A 377 -2.36 -31.36 -22.69
C ALA A 377 -1.24 -30.44 -22.17
N SER A 378 -1.01 -29.31 -22.86
CA SER A 378 0.02 -28.35 -22.48
C SER A 378 -0.37 -27.61 -21.20
N THR A 379 0.64 -27.16 -20.44
CA THR A 379 0.44 -26.34 -19.23
C THR A 379 -0.37 -25.08 -19.52
N SER A 380 -0.16 -24.45 -20.68
CA SER A 380 -0.91 -23.27 -21.12
C SER A 380 -2.42 -23.51 -21.24
N LEU A 381 -2.83 -24.67 -21.78
CA LEU A 381 -4.26 -25.01 -21.90
C LEU A 381 -4.91 -25.19 -20.52
N LEU A 382 -4.17 -25.74 -19.55
CA LEU A 382 -4.64 -25.88 -18.17
C LEU A 382 -4.67 -24.53 -17.43
N GLN A 383 -3.75 -23.60 -17.73
CA GLN A 383 -3.75 -22.25 -17.15
C GLN A 383 -4.97 -21.44 -17.57
N ASP A 384 -5.48 -21.67 -18.79
CA ASP A 384 -6.62 -20.94 -19.34
C ASP A 384 -7.98 -21.63 -19.09
N PHE A 385 -8.08 -22.55 -18.13
CA PHE A 385 -9.34 -23.25 -17.85
C PHE A 385 -10.43 -22.33 -17.28
N TRP A 386 -11.69 -22.70 -17.51
CA TRP A 386 -12.87 -21.94 -17.07
C TRP A 386 -13.83 -22.77 -16.22
N CYS A 387 -14.52 -22.10 -15.30
CA CYS A 387 -15.40 -22.74 -14.33
C CYS A 387 -16.66 -23.36 -14.97
N GLN A 388 -17.30 -22.64 -15.90
CA GLN A 388 -18.54 -23.07 -16.54
C GLN A 388 -18.39 -24.40 -17.31
N PRO A 389 -17.37 -24.56 -18.19
CA PRO A 389 -17.04 -25.85 -18.78
C PRO A 389 -16.72 -26.94 -17.74
N ALA A 390 -15.96 -26.60 -16.69
CA ALA A 390 -15.53 -27.56 -15.66
C ALA A 390 -16.69 -28.10 -14.80
N ASN A 391 -17.78 -27.34 -14.64
CA ASN A 391 -18.98 -27.78 -13.92
C ASN A 391 -19.70 -28.96 -14.59
N ARG A 392 -19.43 -29.23 -15.88
CA ARG A 392 -20.01 -30.37 -16.62
C ARG A 392 -19.22 -31.68 -16.43
N LEU A 393 -18.10 -31.64 -15.72
CA LEU A 393 -17.22 -32.80 -15.53
C LEU A 393 -17.81 -33.79 -14.52
N SER A 394 -17.59 -35.08 -14.76
CA SER A 394 -17.84 -36.10 -13.75
C SER A 394 -16.86 -35.96 -12.58
N ARG A 395 -17.19 -36.56 -11.43
CA ARG A 395 -16.30 -36.60 -10.25
C ARG A 395 -14.89 -37.10 -10.59
N ASP A 396 -14.79 -38.15 -11.39
CA ASP A 396 -13.50 -38.77 -11.77
C ASP A 396 -12.71 -37.89 -12.74
N GLN A 397 -13.40 -37.25 -13.70
CA GLN A 397 -12.80 -36.28 -14.60
C GLN A 397 -12.27 -35.07 -13.82
N LEU A 398 -13.06 -34.52 -12.89
CA LEU A 398 -12.63 -33.38 -12.07
C LEU A 398 -11.43 -33.74 -11.18
N SER A 399 -11.43 -34.92 -10.55
CA SER A 399 -10.30 -35.41 -9.76
C SER A 399 -9.03 -35.55 -10.62
N ALA A 400 -9.15 -36.13 -11.82
CA ALA A 400 -8.03 -36.26 -12.75
C ALA A 400 -7.47 -34.89 -13.20
N LEU A 401 -8.35 -33.90 -13.43
CA LEU A 401 -7.96 -32.54 -13.77
C LEU A 401 -7.15 -31.87 -12.65
N ILE A 402 -7.66 -31.90 -11.41
CA ILE A 402 -7.00 -31.31 -10.24
C ILE A 402 -5.62 -31.93 -10.01
N ARG A 403 -5.53 -33.26 -10.08
CA ARG A 403 -4.26 -33.99 -9.92
C ARG A 403 -3.26 -33.67 -11.02
N ARG A 404 -3.74 -33.51 -12.26
CA ARG A 404 -2.88 -33.11 -13.39
C ARG A 404 -2.35 -31.69 -13.18
N MET A 405 -3.21 -30.74 -12.80
CA MET A 405 -2.81 -29.37 -12.47
C MET A 405 -1.75 -29.34 -11.36
N ALA A 406 -1.89 -30.19 -10.33
CA ALA A 406 -0.89 -30.35 -9.27
C ALA A 406 0.44 -30.92 -9.80
N SER A 407 0.38 -31.98 -10.62
CA SER A 407 1.59 -32.63 -11.17
C SER A 407 2.39 -31.73 -12.10
N GLN A 408 1.72 -30.84 -12.83
CA GLN A 408 2.34 -29.90 -13.76
C GLN A 408 2.61 -28.52 -13.14
N GLN A 409 2.30 -28.31 -11.85
CA GLN A 409 2.46 -27.04 -11.14
C GLN A 409 1.84 -25.84 -11.89
N VAL A 410 0.61 -26.04 -12.36
CA VAL A 410 -0.11 -25.02 -13.14
C VAL A 410 -0.42 -23.82 -12.25
N LEU A 411 0.04 -22.63 -12.65
CA LEU A 411 -0.28 -21.37 -11.98
C LEU A 411 -1.70 -20.94 -12.32
N LEU A 412 -2.57 -20.90 -11.31
CA LEU A 412 -3.98 -20.57 -11.44
C LEU A 412 -4.30 -19.24 -10.76
N LYS A 413 -5.25 -18.50 -11.33
CA LYS A 413 -5.75 -17.25 -10.76
C LYS A 413 -6.71 -17.53 -9.59
N ALA A 414 -6.86 -16.58 -8.67
CA ALA A 414 -7.73 -16.69 -7.49
C ALA A 414 -9.16 -17.14 -7.84
N TRP A 415 -9.78 -16.51 -8.84
CA TRP A 415 -11.11 -16.92 -9.33
C TRP A 415 -11.19 -18.36 -9.85
N GLN A 416 -10.14 -18.88 -10.50
CA GLN A 416 -10.08 -20.26 -10.98
C GLN A 416 -10.01 -21.24 -9.81
N LEU A 417 -9.20 -20.91 -8.80
CA LEU A 417 -9.05 -21.70 -7.59
C LEU A 417 -10.32 -21.71 -6.73
N SER A 418 -10.97 -20.56 -6.57
CA SER A 418 -12.24 -20.45 -5.84
C SER A 418 -13.32 -21.32 -6.48
N CYS A 419 -13.48 -21.20 -7.79
CA CYS A 419 -14.35 -22.07 -8.58
C CYS A 419 -14.02 -23.56 -8.35
N LEU A 420 -12.75 -23.95 -8.56
CA LEU A 420 -12.33 -25.34 -8.50
C LEU A 420 -12.52 -25.93 -7.10
N ALA A 421 -12.36 -25.12 -6.05
CA ALA A 421 -12.66 -25.51 -4.68
C ALA A 421 -14.15 -25.75 -4.47
N ASN A 422 -15.01 -24.88 -5.01
CA ASN A 422 -16.46 -25.04 -4.92
C ASN A 422 -16.93 -26.31 -5.67
N LEU A 423 -16.40 -26.57 -6.86
CA LEU A 423 -16.67 -27.82 -7.61
C LEU A 423 -16.14 -29.07 -6.86
N ALA A 424 -14.91 -29.01 -6.34
CA ALA A 424 -14.35 -30.11 -5.56
C ALA A 424 -15.18 -30.41 -4.31
N ALA A 425 -15.75 -29.38 -3.66
CA ALA A 425 -16.66 -29.53 -2.53
C ALA A 425 -17.96 -30.23 -2.93
N GLN A 426 -18.57 -29.84 -4.04
CA GLN A 426 -19.81 -30.46 -4.55
C GLN A 426 -19.62 -31.94 -4.89
N HIS A 427 -18.46 -32.32 -5.41
CA HIS A 427 -18.13 -33.71 -5.76
C HIS A 427 -17.47 -34.52 -4.62
N GLY A 428 -17.32 -33.94 -3.43
CA GLY A 428 -16.72 -34.62 -2.28
C GLY A 428 -15.25 -35.03 -2.50
N LEU A 429 -14.48 -34.18 -3.19
CA LEU A 429 -13.06 -34.40 -3.52
C LEU A 429 -12.11 -33.74 -2.51
N GLN A 430 -12.59 -33.24 -1.37
CA GLN A 430 -11.70 -32.58 -0.41
C GLN A 430 -10.85 -33.56 0.44
N GLY A 431 -11.22 -34.84 0.46
CA GLY A 431 -10.55 -35.86 1.28
C GLY A 431 -9.14 -36.24 0.81
N ASP A 432 -8.85 -36.09 -0.49
CA ASP A 432 -7.54 -36.35 -1.10
C ASP A 432 -6.69 -35.08 -1.29
N PHE A 433 -6.87 -34.07 -0.43
CA PHE A 433 -6.18 -32.78 -0.47
C PHE A 433 -4.64 -32.88 -0.61
N ALA A 434 -4.03 -33.98 -0.16
CA ALA A 434 -2.60 -34.22 -0.30
C ALA A 434 -2.14 -34.27 -1.78
N LEU A 435 -3.03 -34.65 -2.69
CA LEU A 435 -2.78 -34.75 -4.14
C LEU A 435 -3.13 -33.47 -4.89
N HIS A 436 -3.63 -32.45 -4.19
CA HIS A 436 -4.13 -31.22 -4.80
C HIS A 436 -3.06 -30.12 -4.78
N PRO A 437 -3.17 -29.10 -5.66
CA PRO A 437 -2.28 -27.93 -5.62
C PRO A 437 -2.41 -27.20 -4.28
N PRO A 438 -1.31 -26.75 -3.64
CA PRO A 438 -1.37 -26.00 -2.38
C PRO A 438 -2.31 -24.79 -2.42
N ASP A 439 -2.27 -24.04 -3.51
CA ASP A 439 -3.09 -22.83 -3.70
C ASP A 439 -4.59 -23.14 -3.70
N LEU A 440 -4.99 -24.34 -4.12
CA LEU A 440 -6.38 -24.76 -4.13
C LEU A 440 -6.93 -24.96 -2.71
N LEU A 441 -6.10 -25.45 -1.78
CA LEU A 441 -6.50 -25.68 -0.39
C LEU A 441 -6.83 -24.37 0.34
N LEU A 442 -6.27 -23.23 -0.10
CA LEU A 442 -6.57 -21.92 0.47
C LEU A 442 -8.07 -21.54 0.33
N PHE A 443 -8.76 -22.11 -0.66
CA PHE A 443 -10.16 -21.81 -0.95
C PHE A 443 -11.15 -22.86 -0.40
N TYR A 444 -10.66 -23.91 0.27
CA TYR A 444 -11.49 -24.99 0.79
C TYR A 444 -12.33 -24.56 1.99
N ASN A 445 -13.44 -25.26 2.20
CA ASN A 445 -14.26 -25.06 3.38
C ASN A 445 -13.57 -25.70 4.60
N LEU A 446 -13.02 -24.86 5.47
CA LEU A 446 -12.23 -25.29 6.62
C LEU A 446 -13.05 -26.10 7.64
N ALA A 447 -14.38 -25.92 7.69
CA ALA A 447 -15.26 -26.69 8.56
C ALA A 447 -15.34 -28.18 8.18
N GLN A 448 -14.89 -28.56 6.98
CA GLN A 448 -14.87 -29.94 6.51
C GLN A 448 -13.52 -30.64 6.74
N VAL A 449 -12.51 -29.91 7.23
CA VAL A 449 -11.20 -30.48 7.55
C VAL A 449 -11.33 -31.28 8.85
N ARG A 450 -11.11 -32.59 8.78
CA ARG A 450 -11.16 -33.48 9.95
C ARG A 450 -10.03 -33.14 10.90
N GLU A 451 -10.27 -33.25 12.21
CA GLU A 451 -9.28 -33.00 13.25
C GLU A 451 -7.99 -33.83 13.03
N ALA A 452 -8.12 -35.10 12.63
CA ALA A 452 -6.99 -35.98 12.32
C ALA A 452 -6.13 -35.49 11.14
N ASP A 453 -6.73 -34.77 10.18
CA ASP A 453 -6.05 -34.27 8.99
C ASP A 453 -5.57 -32.82 9.16
N CYS A 454 -6.04 -32.11 10.19
CA CYS A 454 -5.82 -30.67 10.44
C CYS A 454 -4.36 -30.25 10.20
N ARG A 455 -3.41 -30.94 10.85
CA ARG A 455 -1.98 -30.64 10.74
C ARG A 455 -1.41 -30.88 9.34
N ALA A 456 -1.83 -31.97 8.68
CA ALA A 456 -1.39 -32.29 7.33
C ALA A 456 -1.97 -31.31 6.30
N PHE A 457 -3.24 -30.93 6.47
CA PHE A 457 -3.90 -29.91 5.67
C PHE A 457 -3.22 -28.55 5.82
N THR A 458 -3.00 -28.06 7.04
CA THR A 458 -2.34 -26.78 7.29
C THR A 458 -0.94 -26.75 6.69
N ARG A 459 -0.14 -27.80 6.88
CA ARG A 459 1.20 -27.88 6.30
C ARG A 459 1.18 -27.80 4.77
N ARG A 460 0.17 -28.39 4.12
CA ARG A 460 0.03 -28.36 2.67
C ARG A 460 -0.48 -27.00 2.19
N ALA A 461 -1.50 -26.43 2.83
CA ALA A 461 -2.05 -25.12 2.52
C ALA A 461 -1.01 -24.00 2.71
N ALA A 462 -0.16 -24.10 3.74
CA ALA A 462 0.92 -23.16 4.03
C ALA A 462 2.05 -23.11 2.97
N GLN A 463 1.98 -23.96 1.93
CA GLN A 463 2.86 -23.92 0.77
C GLN A 463 2.28 -23.08 -0.38
N GLY A 464 1.02 -22.65 -0.30
CA GLY A 464 0.38 -21.82 -1.31
C GLY A 464 0.64 -20.31 -1.13
N ASP A 465 0.15 -19.51 -2.06
CA ASP A 465 0.26 -18.04 -2.03
C ASP A 465 -0.97 -17.38 -1.38
N THR A 466 -0.81 -16.84 -0.18
CA THR A 466 -1.89 -16.16 0.56
C THR A 466 -2.38 -14.86 -0.08
N GLU A 467 -1.62 -14.27 -1.01
CA GLU A 467 -2.07 -13.08 -1.75
C GLU A 467 -3.26 -13.39 -2.68
N LEU A 468 -3.46 -14.67 -3.04
CA LEU A 468 -4.65 -15.13 -3.77
C LEU A 468 -5.95 -14.90 -3.00
N LEU A 469 -5.89 -14.67 -1.68
CA LEU A 469 -7.04 -14.39 -0.82
C LEU A 469 -7.26 -12.89 -0.56
N ALA A 470 -6.65 -12.00 -1.35
CA ALA A 470 -6.75 -10.54 -1.14
C ALA A 470 -8.20 -10.02 -1.05
N ASN A 471 -9.14 -10.60 -1.81
CA ASN A 471 -10.56 -10.23 -1.80
C ASN A 471 -11.44 -11.15 -0.92
N LEU A 472 -10.83 -12.09 -0.19
CA LEU A 472 -11.51 -13.04 0.71
C LEU A 472 -10.98 -12.89 2.15
N PRO A 473 -11.19 -11.72 2.81
CA PRO A 473 -10.63 -11.43 4.12
C PRO A 473 -11.06 -12.42 5.20
N ASP A 474 -12.31 -12.88 5.18
CA ASP A 474 -12.83 -13.83 6.18
C ASP A 474 -12.20 -15.22 5.99
N GLN A 475 -12.00 -15.65 4.74
CA GLN A 475 -11.29 -16.90 4.45
C GLN A 475 -9.83 -16.83 4.91
N ARG A 476 -9.14 -15.71 4.67
CA ARG A 476 -7.75 -15.50 5.13
C ARG A 476 -7.66 -15.56 6.66
N ALA A 477 -8.56 -14.89 7.37
CA ALA A 477 -8.64 -14.92 8.82
C ALA A 477 -9.01 -16.33 9.35
N ALA A 478 -9.95 -17.01 8.71
CA ALA A 478 -10.39 -18.36 9.10
C ALA A 478 -9.27 -19.39 8.91
N LEU A 479 -8.47 -19.29 7.84
CA LEU A 479 -7.28 -20.13 7.62
C LEU A 479 -6.27 -19.96 8.74
N GLN A 480 -5.98 -18.72 9.12
CA GLN A 480 -5.06 -18.43 10.21
C GLN A 480 -5.58 -18.98 11.54
N HIS A 481 -6.86 -18.75 11.86
CA HIS A 481 -7.46 -19.24 13.10
C HIS A 481 -7.47 -20.77 13.15
N SER A 482 -7.84 -21.43 12.04
CA SER A 482 -7.86 -22.89 11.93
C SER A 482 -6.45 -23.48 12.05
N ALA A 483 -5.45 -22.85 11.42
CA ALA A 483 -4.06 -23.27 11.51
C ALA A 483 -3.52 -23.20 12.95
N LEU A 484 -3.85 -22.13 13.70
CA LEU A 484 -3.51 -22.02 15.12
C LEU A 484 -4.28 -23.04 15.97
N ALA A 485 -5.54 -23.29 15.67
CA ALA A 485 -6.32 -24.31 16.38
C ALA A 485 -5.73 -25.72 16.19
N CYS A 486 -5.20 -26.05 15.00
CA CYS A 486 -4.52 -27.34 14.75
C CYS A 486 -3.27 -27.56 15.62
N LEU A 487 -2.67 -26.49 16.16
CA LEU A 487 -1.51 -26.57 17.06
C LEU A 487 -1.91 -26.94 18.49
N GLY A 488 -3.13 -26.61 18.90
CA GLY A 488 -3.71 -26.92 20.22
C GLY A 488 -3.37 -25.89 21.30
N GLY A 489 -4.28 -24.95 21.57
CA GLY A 489 -4.23 -24.04 22.72
C GLY A 489 -4.01 -22.55 22.39
N ARG A 490 -3.71 -21.74 23.43
CA ARG A 490 -3.26 -20.35 23.26
C ARG A 490 -1.74 -20.35 23.07
N HIS A 491 -1.26 -19.82 21.94
CA HIS A 491 0.16 -19.81 21.58
C HIS A 491 0.76 -18.40 21.71
N PRO A 492 1.29 -18.03 22.90
CA PRO A 492 2.01 -16.76 23.06
C PRO A 492 3.37 -16.77 22.34
N TRP A 493 3.88 -17.95 21.95
CA TRP A 493 5.08 -18.16 21.14
C TRP A 493 4.92 -19.40 20.26
N LEU A 494 5.74 -19.52 19.21
CA LEU A 494 5.77 -20.68 18.30
C LEU A 494 7.11 -21.42 18.39
N SER A 495 7.06 -22.74 18.47
CA SER A 495 8.24 -23.61 18.40
C SER A 495 8.73 -23.78 16.95
N ALA A 496 9.95 -24.28 16.75
CA ALA A 496 10.46 -24.61 15.41
C ALA A 496 9.54 -25.58 14.63
N SER A 497 8.93 -26.56 15.32
CA SER A 497 7.97 -27.48 14.70
C SER A 497 6.66 -26.80 14.29
N ASP A 498 6.20 -25.82 15.06
CA ASP A 498 4.97 -25.06 14.74
C ASP A 498 5.22 -24.17 13.51
N LEU A 499 6.38 -23.51 13.46
CA LEU A 499 6.79 -22.68 12.34
C LEU A 499 6.91 -23.46 11.04
N LEU A 500 7.42 -24.70 11.08
CA LEU A 500 7.47 -25.59 9.92
C LEU A 500 6.08 -25.96 9.41
N LEU A 501 5.10 -26.09 10.31
CA LEU A 501 3.71 -26.39 9.96
C LEU A 501 2.99 -25.17 9.39
N LEU A 502 3.23 -23.99 9.96
CA LEU A 502 2.54 -22.74 9.60
C LEU A 502 3.06 -22.10 8.30
N GLY A 503 4.33 -22.33 7.92
CA GLY A 503 4.88 -21.86 6.64
C GLY A 503 4.62 -20.37 6.40
N ILE A 504 3.98 -20.04 5.26
CA ILE A 504 3.67 -18.64 4.89
C ILE A 504 2.55 -18.01 5.75
N LEU A 505 1.74 -18.79 6.47
CA LEU A 505 0.66 -18.26 7.32
C LEU A 505 1.18 -17.39 8.48
N VAL A 506 2.48 -17.50 8.78
CA VAL A 506 3.20 -16.62 9.71
C VAL A 506 3.16 -15.15 9.27
N CYS A 507 3.00 -14.88 7.97
CA CYS A 507 2.99 -13.52 7.40
C CYS A 507 1.78 -12.68 7.84
N ASP A 508 0.72 -13.31 8.35
CA ASP A 508 -0.49 -12.63 8.84
C ASP A 508 -0.60 -12.66 10.37
N MET A 509 0.42 -13.16 11.07
CA MET A 509 0.39 -13.31 12.53
C MET A 509 0.65 -12.02 13.29
N ASP A 510 0.15 -12.00 14.53
CA ASP A 510 0.39 -10.89 15.44
C ASP A 510 1.91 -10.72 15.67
N PRO A 511 2.46 -9.51 15.49
CA PRO A 511 3.88 -9.25 15.64
C PRO A 511 4.44 -9.63 17.02
N SER A 512 3.62 -9.63 18.08
CA SER A 512 4.04 -10.04 19.43
C SER A 512 4.40 -11.53 19.49
N ILE A 513 3.65 -12.39 18.78
CA ILE A 513 3.92 -13.83 18.69
C ILE A 513 5.26 -14.04 17.97
N ILE A 514 5.51 -13.31 16.88
CA ILE A 514 6.76 -13.39 16.11
C ILE A 514 7.98 -13.07 16.96
N VAL A 515 7.92 -12.02 17.80
CA VAL A 515 9.03 -11.64 18.69
C VAL A 515 9.27 -12.68 19.79
N ALA A 516 8.23 -13.36 20.25
CA ALA A 516 8.32 -14.38 21.29
C ALA A 516 8.71 -15.78 20.76
N SER A 517 8.58 -16.02 19.45
CA SER A 517 8.77 -17.31 18.80
C SER A 517 10.24 -17.73 18.63
N ASP A 518 10.43 -18.99 18.26
CA ASP A 518 11.72 -19.57 17.93
C ASP A 518 12.40 -18.83 16.75
N PRO A 519 13.74 -18.65 16.80
CA PRO A 519 14.52 -18.02 15.73
C PRO A 519 14.31 -18.52 14.30
N HIS A 520 13.86 -19.77 14.11
CA HIS A 520 13.55 -20.31 12.78
C HIS A 520 12.47 -19.51 12.05
N VAL A 521 11.72 -18.65 12.76
CA VAL A 521 10.70 -17.76 12.18
C VAL A 521 11.25 -16.85 11.08
N LEU A 522 12.56 -16.57 11.08
CA LEU A 522 13.22 -15.84 10.00
C LEU A 522 13.04 -16.52 8.63
N GLN A 523 13.07 -17.86 8.58
CA GLN A 523 12.87 -18.62 7.33
C GLN A 523 11.44 -18.48 6.81
N ASN A 524 10.45 -18.39 7.70
CA ASN A 524 9.07 -18.11 7.34
C ASN A 524 8.92 -16.67 6.82
N LEU A 525 9.49 -15.70 7.54
CA LEU A 525 9.41 -14.28 7.15
C LEU A 525 10.07 -14.00 5.79
N GLN A 526 11.12 -14.75 5.43
CA GLN A 526 11.76 -14.67 4.10
C GLN A 526 10.80 -15.00 2.95
N ARG A 527 9.78 -15.82 3.21
CA ARG A 527 8.78 -16.22 2.21
C ARG A 527 7.58 -15.27 2.16
N CYS A 528 7.51 -14.29 3.07
CA CYS A 528 6.45 -13.30 3.02
C CYS A 528 6.63 -12.39 1.81
N PRO A 529 5.60 -12.23 0.96
CA PRO A 529 5.69 -11.40 -0.24
C PRO A 529 5.94 -9.93 0.14
N ARG A 530 5.37 -9.47 1.26
CA ARG A 530 5.63 -8.15 1.86
C ARG A 530 5.54 -8.23 3.38
N LEU A 531 6.40 -7.49 4.07
CA LEU A 531 6.30 -7.33 5.52
C LEU A 531 5.53 -6.05 5.85
N THR A 532 4.48 -6.18 6.66
CA THR A 532 3.77 -5.02 7.22
C THR A 532 4.71 -4.21 8.12
N PRO A 533 4.49 -2.89 8.32
CA PRO A 533 5.34 -2.09 9.21
C PRO A 533 5.45 -2.67 10.63
N ALA A 534 4.40 -3.34 11.12
CA ALA A 534 4.40 -4.00 12.42
C ALA A 534 5.29 -5.25 12.43
N LEU A 535 5.24 -6.08 11.38
CA LEU A 535 6.15 -7.22 11.21
C LEU A 535 7.61 -6.77 11.00
N GLN A 536 7.85 -5.65 10.30
CA GLN A 536 9.18 -5.08 10.17
C GLN A 536 9.75 -4.66 11.54
N ALA A 537 8.93 -4.05 12.40
CA ALA A 537 9.32 -3.70 13.76
C ALA A 537 9.60 -4.96 14.61
N ALA A 538 8.78 -6.00 14.50
CA ALA A 538 9.01 -7.29 15.15
C ALA A 538 10.30 -7.96 14.67
N LEU A 539 10.56 -8.00 13.37
CA LEU A 539 11.82 -8.51 12.78
C LEU A 539 13.03 -7.79 13.38
N ASN A 540 13.01 -6.45 13.40
CA ASN A 540 14.12 -5.67 13.96
C ASN A 540 14.30 -5.92 15.46
N THR A 541 13.21 -6.09 16.21
CA THR A 541 13.25 -6.45 17.64
C THR A 541 13.87 -7.83 17.85
N LEU A 542 13.49 -8.82 17.03
CA LEU A 542 14.03 -10.16 17.06
C LEU A 542 15.53 -10.18 16.77
N LEU A 543 15.96 -9.50 15.69
CA LEU A 543 17.37 -9.36 15.33
C LEU A 543 18.19 -8.64 16.42
N THR A 544 17.62 -7.61 17.06
CA THR A 544 18.28 -6.90 18.17
C THR A 544 18.46 -7.78 19.40
N SER A 545 17.53 -8.71 19.66
CA SER A 545 17.59 -9.56 20.85
C SER A 545 18.78 -10.51 20.88
N GLY A 546 19.47 -10.72 19.75
CA GLY A 546 20.62 -11.63 19.63
C GLY A 546 20.26 -13.11 19.75
N ARG A 547 18.97 -13.45 19.88
CA ARG A 547 18.47 -14.84 19.97
C ARG A 547 18.50 -15.58 18.65
N THR A 548 18.72 -14.89 17.53
CA THR A 548 18.74 -15.51 16.20
C THR A 548 20.02 -16.29 15.94
N THR A 549 20.04 -17.09 14.88
CA THR A 549 21.26 -17.83 14.44
C THR A 549 22.44 -16.91 14.11
N LEU A 550 22.19 -15.60 13.91
CA LEU A 550 23.20 -14.58 13.67
C LEU A 550 23.90 -14.11 14.96
N GLY A 551 23.30 -14.36 16.12
CA GLY A 551 23.74 -13.79 17.39
C GLY A 551 23.48 -12.27 17.48
N PRO A 552 24.11 -11.56 18.45
CA PRO A 552 23.98 -10.12 18.59
C PRO A 552 24.53 -9.37 17.36
N PRO A 553 24.00 -8.18 17.00
CA PRO A 553 24.43 -7.42 15.82
C PRO A 553 25.95 -7.19 15.67
N SER A 554 26.66 -7.10 16.80
CA SER A 554 28.12 -6.93 16.82
C SER A 554 28.91 -8.16 16.38
N SER A 555 28.31 -9.36 16.41
CA SER A 555 28.93 -10.62 15.97
C SER A 555 28.54 -11.04 14.57
N TRP A 556 27.74 -10.23 13.86
CA TRP A 556 27.29 -10.57 12.51
C TRP A 556 28.45 -10.59 11.53
N ASN A 557 28.47 -11.59 10.64
CA ASN A 557 29.42 -11.73 9.55
C ASN A 557 28.71 -11.62 8.18
N LEU A 558 29.49 -11.54 7.10
CA LEU A 558 28.96 -11.33 5.75
C LEU A 558 28.05 -12.49 5.30
N GLU A 559 28.39 -13.73 5.64
CA GLU A 559 27.60 -14.91 5.29
C GLU A 559 26.23 -14.89 5.98
N GLY A 560 26.19 -14.52 7.26
CA GLY A 560 24.96 -14.35 8.02
C GLY A 560 24.06 -13.26 7.46
N LEU A 561 24.62 -12.09 7.11
CA LEU A 561 23.86 -11.02 6.46
C LEU A 561 23.29 -11.45 5.10
N LYS A 562 24.06 -12.19 4.30
CA LYS A 562 23.58 -12.78 3.04
C LYS A 562 22.48 -13.83 3.27
N ALA A 563 22.60 -14.62 4.33
CA ALA A 563 21.61 -15.65 4.70
C ALA A 563 20.25 -15.05 5.11
N LEU A 564 20.18 -13.77 5.50
CA LEU A 564 18.91 -13.07 5.72
C LEU A 564 18.09 -12.88 4.43
N GLY A 565 18.73 -12.92 3.27
CA GLY A 565 18.06 -12.75 1.97
C GLY A 565 17.28 -11.43 1.89
N PRO A 566 16.02 -11.44 1.41
CA PRO A 566 15.19 -10.23 1.29
C PRO A 566 14.98 -9.46 2.60
N LEU A 567 15.06 -10.14 3.75
CA LEU A 567 14.89 -9.53 5.07
C LEU A 567 15.96 -8.49 5.39
N ALA A 568 17.15 -8.61 4.80
CA ALA A 568 18.25 -7.67 5.02
C ALA A 568 17.88 -6.23 4.60
N THR A 569 16.96 -6.10 3.64
CA THR A 569 16.48 -4.79 3.15
C THR A 569 15.61 -4.03 4.16
N TYR A 570 15.13 -4.73 5.21
CA TYR A 570 14.28 -4.19 6.28
C TYR A 570 15.06 -3.89 7.57
N ILE A 571 16.39 -4.09 7.59
CA ILE A 571 17.22 -3.78 8.75
C ILE A 571 17.20 -2.26 9.00
N SER A 572 16.89 -1.88 10.23
CA SER A 572 16.78 -0.48 10.67
C SER A 572 18.13 0.22 10.80
N PRO A 573 18.18 1.56 10.69
CA PRO A 573 19.43 2.32 10.82
C PRO A 573 20.11 2.11 12.19
N SER A 574 19.33 1.99 13.26
CA SER A 574 19.84 1.75 14.62
C SER A 574 20.56 0.42 14.77
N LEU A 575 20.20 -0.58 13.96
CA LEU A 575 20.83 -1.90 13.99
C LEU A 575 22.12 -1.88 13.18
N TRP A 576 22.14 -1.20 12.03
CA TRP A 576 23.36 -1.01 11.23
C TRP A 576 24.48 -0.31 12.01
N MET A 577 24.16 0.58 12.95
CA MET A 577 25.16 1.19 13.84
C MET A 577 25.86 0.20 14.78
N GLN A 578 25.28 -0.98 15.00
CA GLN A 578 25.84 -2.02 15.87
C GLN A 578 26.64 -3.08 15.10
N VAL A 579 26.50 -3.12 13.78
CA VAL A 579 27.24 -4.05 12.91
C VAL A 579 28.66 -3.55 12.69
N GLN A 580 29.63 -4.46 12.65
CA GLN A 580 31.02 -4.11 12.36
C GLN A 580 31.15 -3.38 11.02
N GLU A 581 31.90 -2.28 11.01
CA GLU A 581 31.94 -1.38 9.85
C GLU A 581 32.41 -2.05 8.57
N ALA A 582 33.51 -2.82 8.62
CA ALA A 582 34.03 -3.54 7.46
C ALA A 582 32.98 -4.51 6.86
N ILE A 583 32.34 -5.31 7.71
CA ILE A 583 31.29 -6.24 7.30
C ILE A 583 30.09 -5.51 6.70
N GLY A 584 29.69 -4.38 7.30
CA GLY A 584 28.60 -3.56 6.79
C GLY A 584 28.91 -2.98 5.39
N LEU A 585 30.14 -2.53 5.16
CA LEU A 585 30.58 -2.02 3.86
C LEU A 585 30.65 -3.11 2.79
N ASP A 586 31.22 -4.27 3.11
CA ASP A 586 31.25 -5.43 2.20
C ASP A 586 29.83 -5.86 1.81
N PHE A 587 28.91 -5.88 2.78
CA PHE A 587 27.52 -6.21 2.51
C PHE A 587 26.83 -5.14 1.65
N PHE A 588 27.09 -3.85 1.92
CA PHE A 588 26.58 -2.76 1.09
C PHE A 588 27.01 -2.91 -0.37
N GLY A 589 28.30 -3.17 -0.63
CA GLY A 589 28.81 -3.43 -1.97
C GLY A 589 28.10 -4.61 -2.64
N SER A 590 27.90 -5.71 -1.90
CA SER A 590 27.18 -6.89 -2.42
C SER A 590 25.73 -6.60 -2.80
N MET A 591 25.04 -5.72 -2.06
CA MET A 591 23.66 -5.31 -2.34
C MET A 591 23.56 -4.39 -3.57
N VAL A 592 24.53 -3.49 -3.75
CA VAL A 592 24.62 -2.63 -4.94
C VAL A 592 24.94 -3.48 -6.18
N ALA A 593 25.88 -4.43 -6.08
CA ALA A 593 26.18 -5.37 -7.15
C ALA A 593 24.95 -6.25 -7.52
N ALA A 594 24.20 -6.72 -6.52
CA ALA A 594 22.97 -7.49 -6.74
C ALA A 594 21.89 -6.66 -7.47
N PHE A 595 21.75 -5.38 -7.13
CA PHE A 595 20.88 -4.45 -7.84
C PHE A 595 21.32 -4.23 -9.28
N ARG A 596 22.62 -3.99 -9.52
CA ARG A 596 23.20 -3.83 -10.87
C ARG A 596 23.03 -5.07 -11.75
N ALA A 597 23.10 -6.26 -11.16
CA ALA A 597 22.86 -7.53 -11.84
C ALA A 597 21.37 -7.82 -12.10
N GLY A 598 20.46 -6.96 -11.64
CA GLY A 598 19.01 -7.15 -11.79
C GLY A 598 18.41 -8.21 -10.85
N THR A 599 19.18 -8.70 -9.88
CA THR A 599 18.72 -9.73 -8.93
C THR A 599 17.98 -9.15 -7.72
N LEU A 600 18.14 -7.86 -7.44
CA LEU A 600 17.47 -7.12 -6.38
C LEU A 600 16.59 -6.02 -6.97
N SER A 601 15.35 -5.89 -6.49
CA SER A 601 14.43 -4.86 -6.97
C SER A 601 14.92 -3.44 -6.61
N GLN A 602 14.59 -2.46 -7.45
CA GLN A 602 14.96 -1.06 -7.21
C GLN A 602 14.39 -0.53 -5.89
N HIS A 603 13.13 -0.87 -5.60
CA HIS A 603 12.47 -0.49 -4.36
C HIS A 603 13.20 -1.02 -3.11
N ASP A 604 13.56 -2.31 -3.11
CA ASP A 604 14.21 -2.94 -1.97
C ASP A 604 15.67 -2.47 -1.81
N ALA A 605 16.40 -2.31 -2.91
CA ALA A 605 17.75 -1.76 -2.91
C ALA A 605 17.76 -0.32 -2.35
N ARG A 606 16.83 0.54 -2.79
CA ARG A 606 16.71 1.90 -2.29
C ARG A 606 16.32 1.96 -0.82
N ARG A 607 15.43 1.07 -0.36
CA ARG A 607 15.07 0.94 1.07
C ARG A 607 16.31 0.61 1.90
N PHE A 608 17.07 -0.41 1.48
CA PHE A 608 18.30 -0.83 2.11
C PHE A 608 19.32 0.32 2.18
N VAL A 609 19.67 0.92 1.04
CA VAL A 609 20.68 1.98 0.95
C VAL A 609 20.27 3.20 1.77
N THR A 610 19.00 3.59 1.73
CA THR A 610 18.50 4.70 2.56
C THR A 610 18.65 4.40 4.05
N SER A 611 18.37 3.16 4.48
CA SER A 611 18.52 2.74 5.88
C SER A 611 19.99 2.73 6.31
N PHE A 612 20.86 2.14 5.48
CA PHE A 612 22.28 1.99 5.75
C PHE A 612 23.00 3.35 5.81
N LEU A 613 22.79 4.22 4.82
CA LEU A 613 23.43 5.54 4.79
C LEU A 613 22.99 6.41 5.97
N LYS A 614 21.73 6.31 6.42
CA LYS A 614 21.26 6.99 7.65
C LYS A 614 22.01 6.54 8.90
N ALA A 615 22.48 5.29 8.96
CA ALA A 615 23.28 4.80 10.08
C ALA A 615 24.72 5.33 10.04
N LYS A 616 25.26 5.61 8.84
CA LYS A 616 26.61 6.14 8.63
C LYS A 616 26.69 7.67 8.80
N LEU A 617 25.58 8.37 8.65
CA LEU A 617 25.46 9.79 8.97
C LEU A 617 25.53 10.00 10.49
N VAL A 618 26.73 10.17 11.03
CA VAL A 618 26.94 10.71 12.38
C VAL A 618 26.16 12.04 12.48
N PRO A 619 25.37 12.30 13.55
CA PRO A 619 24.73 13.59 13.76
C PRO A 619 25.81 14.64 14.07
N SER A 620 26.53 15.05 13.05
CA SER A 620 27.38 16.22 13.09
C SER A 620 26.43 17.41 13.18
N ARG A 621 26.39 18.01 14.37
CA ARG A 621 25.74 19.30 14.63
C ARG A 621 25.91 20.20 13.42
N PRO A 622 24.84 20.75 12.81
CA PRO A 622 25.03 21.79 11.81
C PRO A 622 25.63 22.99 12.54
N LYS A 623 26.92 23.24 12.31
CA LYS A 623 27.52 24.53 12.64
C LYS A 623 26.72 25.56 11.84
N ARG A 624 26.10 26.50 12.56
CA ARG A 624 25.49 27.71 12.01
C ARG A 624 26.52 28.40 11.11
N GLY A 625 26.15 28.66 9.86
CA GLY A 625 26.93 29.51 8.96
C GLY A 625 26.75 29.12 7.50
N THR A 626 26.07 30.00 6.75
CA THR A 626 26.07 30.12 5.28
C THR A 626 25.58 28.94 4.45
N ALA A 627 24.42 29.12 3.83
CA ALA A 627 23.91 28.34 2.70
C ALA A 627 24.70 28.65 1.41
N THR A 628 25.98 28.26 1.40
CA THR A 628 26.81 28.14 0.21
C THR A 628 27.58 26.84 0.33
N GLY A 629 27.45 25.98 -0.70
CA GLY A 629 27.77 24.56 -0.71
C GLY A 629 29.03 24.14 0.03
N ARG A 630 28.93 23.02 0.74
CA ARG A 630 30.09 22.34 1.34
C ARG A 630 31.09 22.03 0.22
N PRO A 631 32.38 22.38 0.34
CA PRO A 631 33.35 22.10 -0.71
C PRO A 631 33.44 20.59 -0.98
N CYS A 632 33.74 20.22 -2.23
CA CYS A 632 33.97 18.84 -2.60
C CYS A 632 35.18 18.28 -1.83
N THR A 633 34.96 17.26 -0.97
CA THR A 633 36.00 16.73 -0.07
C THR A 633 36.69 15.48 -0.60
N HIS A 634 36.00 14.69 -1.43
CA HIS A 634 36.51 13.42 -1.97
C HIS A 634 37.11 13.52 -3.38
N GLY A 635 37.13 14.73 -3.95
CA GLY A 635 37.58 14.97 -5.32
C GLY A 635 36.43 14.90 -6.35
N ASN A 636 36.71 15.33 -7.58
CA ASN A 636 35.69 15.36 -8.63
C ASN A 636 35.25 13.94 -9.01
N ILE A 637 33.93 13.76 -9.18
CA ILE A 637 33.35 12.48 -9.63
C ILE A 637 33.69 12.29 -11.11
N THR A 638 34.24 11.11 -11.45
CA THR A 638 34.60 10.68 -12.81
C THR A 638 33.82 9.41 -13.21
N ALA A 639 33.87 9.03 -14.48
CA ALA A 639 33.26 7.77 -14.94
C ALA A 639 33.79 6.54 -14.18
N ALA A 640 35.07 6.53 -13.79
CA ALA A 640 35.66 5.46 -13.00
C ALA A 640 35.09 5.40 -11.57
N THR A 641 34.90 6.55 -10.92
CA THR A 641 34.30 6.60 -9.57
C THR A 641 32.86 6.09 -9.54
N LEU A 642 32.12 6.21 -10.65
CA LEU A 642 30.75 5.70 -10.75
C LEU A 642 30.69 4.17 -10.86
N GLN A 643 31.79 3.49 -11.20
CA GLN A 643 31.84 2.02 -11.25
C GLN A 643 32.00 1.39 -9.85
N ASP A 644 32.43 2.17 -8.86
CA ASP A 644 32.61 1.69 -7.48
C ASP A 644 31.27 1.38 -6.81
N ASP A 645 31.12 0.16 -6.27
CA ASP A 645 29.92 -0.27 -5.54
C ASP A 645 29.74 0.48 -4.20
N LEU A 646 30.81 1.07 -3.65
CA LEU A 646 30.79 1.91 -2.45
C LEU A 646 30.61 3.41 -2.76
N PHE A 647 30.35 3.78 -4.02
CA PHE A 647 30.19 5.17 -4.46
C PHE A 647 29.30 6.01 -3.53
N LEU A 648 28.12 5.49 -3.16
CA LEU A 648 27.15 6.20 -2.30
C LEU A 648 27.57 6.32 -0.83
N VAL A 649 28.55 5.53 -0.39
CA VAL A 649 29.16 5.67 0.94
C VAL A 649 30.16 6.83 0.94
N HIS A 650 30.91 7.00 -0.16
CA HIS A 650 31.92 8.04 -0.31
C HIS A 650 31.33 9.40 -0.70
N TYR A 651 30.29 9.40 -1.54
CA TYR A 651 29.62 10.60 -2.02
C TYR A 651 28.17 10.63 -1.57
N ASP A 652 27.92 11.29 -0.44
CA ASP A 652 26.55 11.61 -0.01
C ASP A 652 25.86 12.58 -0.98
N CYS A 653 24.56 12.82 -0.80
CA CYS A 653 23.80 13.64 -1.74
C CYS A 653 24.31 15.10 -1.84
N LEU A 654 24.93 15.63 -0.78
CA LEU A 654 25.52 16.98 -0.77
C LEU A 654 26.87 17.02 -1.51
N GLN A 655 27.69 15.98 -1.35
CA GLN A 655 28.91 15.79 -2.15
C GLN A 655 28.57 15.55 -3.61
N LEU A 656 27.48 14.85 -3.93
CA LEU A 656 26.99 14.71 -5.31
C LEU A 656 26.67 16.08 -5.93
N GLU A 657 26.06 16.99 -5.17
CA GLU A 657 25.78 18.35 -5.63
C GLU A 657 27.06 19.13 -5.94
N SER A 658 28.09 18.96 -5.12
CA SER A 658 29.32 19.77 -5.16
C SER A 658 30.42 19.18 -6.07
N CYS A 659 30.49 17.85 -6.19
CA CYS A 659 31.58 17.12 -6.86
C CYS A 659 31.20 16.60 -8.27
N LEU A 660 29.90 16.51 -8.60
CA LEU A 660 29.45 16.03 -9.91
C LEU A 660 29.38 17.17 -10.93
N GLY A 661 30.33 17.18 -11.87
CA GLY A 661 30.34 18.14 -12.98
C GLY A 661 29.33 17.80 -14.07
N SER A 662 28.78 18.84 -14.72
CA SER A 662 27.76 18.70 -15.78
C SER A 662 28.22 17.87 -16.99
N ARG A 663 29.52 17.91 -17.33
CA ARG A 663 30.09 17.10 -18.43
C ARG A 663 30.06 15.60 -18.10
N VAL A 664 30.43 15.24 -16.87
CA VAL A 664 30.45 13.84 -16.41
C VAL A 664 29.02 13.33 -16.28
N LEU A 665 28.11 14.12 -15.70
CA LEU A 665 26.69 13.73 -15.63
C LEU A 665 26.09 13.47 -17.01
N ARG A 666 26.40 14.30 -18.02
CA ARG A 666 25.92 14.10 -19.39
C ARG A 666 26.48 12.82 -20.02
N ALA A 667 27.76 12.53 -19.83
CA ALA A 667 28.43 11.39 -20.45
C ALA A 667 28.22 10.07 -19.68
N SER A 668 27.81 10.13 -18.41
CA SER A 668 27.76 8.97 -17.51
C SER A 668 26.49 8.94 -16.67
N LEU A 669 25.36 9.37 -17.25
CA LEU A 669 24.04 9.33 -16.60
C LEU A 669 23.61 7.89 -16.28
N ASP A 670 23.72 6.98 -17.25
CA ASP A 670 23.33 5.57 -17.08
C ASP A 670 24.12 4.86 -15.96
N PRO A 671 25.48 4.90 -15.93
CA PRO A 671 26.25 4.36 -14.81
C PRO A 671 25.86 4.93 -13.44
N LEU A 672 25.49 6.21 -13.37
CA LEU A 672 25.02 6.84 -12.13
C LEU A 672 23.64 6.32 -11.71
N LEU A 673 22.72 6.11 -12.66
CA LEU A 673 21.37 5.61 -12.39
C LEU A 673 21.32 4.09 -12.13
N GLN A 674 22.38 3.37 -12.46
CA GLN A 674 22.62 1.98 -12.01
C GLN A 674 22.97 1.85 -10.53
N HIS A 675 23.00 2.97 -9.78
CA HIS A 675 23.05 2.96 -8.32
C HIS A 675 21.65 3.10 -7.71
N PRO A 676 21.38 2.46 -6.56
CA PRO A 676 20.10 2.58 -5.84
C PRO A 676 20.01 3.93 -5.09
N LEU A 677 19.92 5.02 -5.85
CA LEU A 677 20.00 6.40 -5.36
C LEU A 677 18.88 6.74 -4.36
N PRO A 678 19.20 7.29 -3.18
CA PRO A 678 18.21 7.86 -2.27
C PRO A 678 17.40 9.00 -2.90
N ALA A 679 16.21 9.27 -2.35
CA ALA A 679 15.30 10.31 -2.86
C ALA A 679 15.96 11.69 -3.00
N GLU A 680 16.83 12.03 -2.05
CA GLU A 680 17.53 13.31 -2.00
C GLU A 680 18.57 13.43 -3.13
N CYS A 681 19.37 12.40 -3.35
CA CYS A 681 20.35 12.34 -4.43
C CYS A 681 19.67 12.41 -5.81
N GLN A 682 18.52 11.75 -5.97
CA GLN A 682 17.72 11.85 -7.20
C GLN A 682 17.25 13.29 -7.50
N ARG A 683 16.92 14.08 -6.46
CA ARG A 683 16.57 15.51 -6.64
C ARG A 683 17.78 16.34 -7.06
N VAL A 684 18.97 16.06 -6.53
CA VAL A 684 20.22 16.72 -6.95
C VAL A 684 20.51 16.42 -8.42
N ILE A 685 20.35 15.17 -8.86
CA ILE A 685 20.52 14.78 -10.26
C ILE A 685 19.49 15.50 -11.14
N LYS A 686 18.21 15.52 -10.75
CA LYS A 686 17.17 16.28 -11.46
C LYS A 686 17.56 17.76 -11.63
N ALA A 687 18.00 18.41 -10.55
CA ALA A 687 18.38 19.82 -10.57
C ALA A 687 19.56 20.09 -11.52
N LYS A 688 20.57 19.21 -11.53
CA LYS A 688 21.69 19.30 -12.48
C LYS A 688 21.25 19.03 -13.92
N LEU A 689 20.37 18.06 -14.16
CA LEU A 689 19.82 17.82 -15.50
C LEU A 689 19.06 19.04 -16.04
N ALA A 690 18.32 19.75 -15.19
CA ALA A 690 17.65 20.99 -15.58
C ALA A 690 18.65 22.10 -15.97
N GLN A 691 19.82 22.17 -15.32
CA GLN A 691 20.90 23.09 -15.71
C GLN A 691 21.54 22.71 -17.05
N ILE A 692 21.63 21.40 -17.35
CA ILE A 692 22.21 20.86 -18.59
C ILE A 692 21.25 21.04 -19.78
N TYR A 693 19.95 20.88 -19.52
CA TYR A 693 18.88 20.85 -20.51
C TYR A 693 17.74 21.82 -20.14
N PRO A 694 17.97 23.15 -20.22
CA PRO A 694 16.99 24.14 -19.80
C PRO A 694 15.71 24.14 -20.65
N SER A 695 15.78 23.64 -21.89
CA SER A 695 14.65 23.57 -22.82
C SER A 695 13.93 22.21 -22.84
N GLY A 696 14.22 21.33 -21.89
CA GLY A 696 13.69 19.95 -21.85
C GLY A 696 14.74 18.90 -22.20
N ILE A 697 14.55 17.70 -21.64
CA ILE A 697 15.50 16.59 -21.76
C ILE A 697 15.33 15.91 -23.13
N PRO A 698 16.42 15.68 -23.90
CA PRO A 698 16.36 15.00 -25.19
C PRO A 698 15.84 13.56 -25.09
N GLU A 699 15.16 13.08 -26.13
CA GLU A 699 14.51 11.76 -26.13
C GLU A 699 15.46 10.59 -25.80
N GLU A 700 16.70 10.63 -26.30
CA GLU A 700 17.73 9.63 -25.97
C GLU A 700 18.06 9.57 -24.47
N GLN A 701 18.01 10.71 -23.78
CA GLN A 701 18.24 10.78 -22.33
C GLN A 701 16.98 10.43 -21.54
N LEU A 702 15.79 10.62 -22.12
CA LEU A 702 14.51 10.26 -21.48
C LEU A 702 14.43 8.76 -21.19
N GLN A 703 14.95 7.93 -22.08
CA GLN A 703 14.98 6.47 -21.92
C GLN A 703 15.86 6.01 -20.73
N LEU A 704 16.79 6.85 -20.26
CA LEU A 704 17.68 6.54 -19.14
C LEU A 704 17.11 6.99 -17.79
N ILE A 705 16.30 8.06 -17.76
CA ILE A 705 15.80 8.68 -16.51
C ILE A 705 14.52 8.04 -15.96
N THR A 706 14.19 6.81 -16.34
CA THR A 706 12.95 6.10 -15.96
C THR A 706 12.74 6.08 -14.44
N SER A 707 13.83 6.00 -13.67
CA SER A 707 13.86 6.03 -12.20
C SER A 707 13.62 7.42 -11.57
N LEU A 708 13.67 8.49 -12.36
CA LEU A 708 13.54 9.88 -11.91
C LEU A 708 12.20 10.53 -12.33
N VAL A 709 11.45 9.91 -13.25
CA VAL A 709 10.23 10.48 -13.86
C VAL A 709 9.25 11.01 -12.82
N TYR A 710 9.06 10.30 -11.70
CA TYR A 710 8.15 10.68 -10.62
C TYR A 710 8.48 12.05 -9.96
N LEU A 711 9.71 12.57 -10.14
CA LEU A 711 10.13 13.86 -9.63
C LEU A 711 9.76 15.03 -10.55
N TYR A 712 9.37 14.77 -11.80
CA TYR A 712 9.03 15.81 -12.76
C TYR A 712 7.55 16.18 -12.71
N SER A 713 7.27 17.48 -12.83
CA SER A 713 5.92 18.02 -12.91
C SER A 713 5.35 17.85 -14.32
N ARG A 714 4.03 18.04 -14.47
CA ARG A 714 3.37 18.08 -15.79
C ARG A 714 3.95 19.16 -16.70
N THR A 715 4.34 20.31 -16.15
CA THR A 715 4.89 21.43 -16.93
C THR A 715 6.29 21.13 -17.46
N GLU A 716 7.14 20.49 -16.63
CA GLU A 716 8.47 20.06 -17.05
C GLU A 716 8.39 18.97 -18.12
N ILE A 717 7.49 17.99 -17.96
CA ILE A 717 7.23 16.94 -18.98
C ILE A 717 6.69 17.55 -20.28
N GLY A 718 5.90 18.62 -20.18
CA GLY A 718 5.38 19.34 -21.34
C GLY A 718 6.45 19.87 -22.30
N GLN A 719 7.68 20.08 -21.81
CA GLN A 719 8.83 20.53 -22.59
C GLN A 719 9.59 19.39 -23.27
N TRP A 720 9.28 18.13 -22.95
CA TRP A 720 9.98 16.97 -23.51
C TRP A 720 9.54 16.68 -24.93
N ASN A 721 10.45 16.11 -25.72
CA ASN A 721 10.13 15.57 -27.03
C ASN A 721 9.95 14.05 -26.91
N ILE A 722 8.70 13.58 -26.93
CA ILE A 722 8.36 12.15 -26.79
C ILE A 722 7.68 11.72 -28.09
N THR A 723 8.45 11.14 -29.00
CA THR A 723 7.96 10.80 -30.35
C THR A 723 7.80 9.30 -30.56
N SER A 724 8.61 8.48 -29.89
CA SER A 724 8.61 7.03 -30.09
C SER A 724 7.80 6.29 -29.02
N ARG A 725 7.20 5.17 -29.43
CA ARG A 725 6.54 4.22 -28.52
C ARG A 725 7.51 3.71 -27.47
N ASP A 726 8.75 3.42 -27.86
CA ASP A 726 9.74 2.80 -26.96
C ASP A 726 10.15 3.76 -25.84
N THR A 727 10.20 5.07 -26.10
CA THR A 727 10.40 6.09 -25.05
C THR A 727 9.22 6.12 -24.07
N VAL A 728 7.97 6.07 -24.57
CA VAL A 728 6.79 5.99 -23.68
C VAL A 728 6.87 4.75 -22.81
N MET A 729 7.19 3.60 -23.41
CA MET A 729 7.34 2.33 -22.71
C MET A 729 8.42 2.41 -21.63
N ALA A 730 9.59 2.96 -21.94
CA ALA A 730 10.67 3.14 -20.98
C ALA A 730 10.27 4.06 -19.82
N LEU A 731 9.71 5.24 -20.12
CA LEU A 731 9.28 6.21 -19.11
C LEU A 731 8.18 5.66 -18.21
N LEU A 732 7.27 4.86 -18.77
CA LEU A 732 6.20 4.22 -18.03
C LEU A 732 6.64 2.93 -17.34
N ALA A 733 7.79 2.32 -17.67
CA ALA A 733 8.28 1.10 -17.01
C ALA A 733 8.62 1.31 -15.51
N SER A 734 8.76 2.56 -15.06
CA SER A 734 9.12 2.94 -13.68
C SER A 734 8.26 2.25 -12.62
N ASP A 735 8.87 1.61 -11.62
CA ASP A 735 8.20 0.90 -10.51
C ASP A 735 7.46 1.85 -9.54
N VAL A 736 7.60 3.16 -9.72
CA VAL A 736 6.94 4.20 -8.92
C VAL A 736 5.58 4.59 -9.53
N ALA A 737 4.62 4.97 -8.69
CA ALA A 737 3.34 5.49 -9.17
C ALA A 737 3.52 6.83 -9.91
N LEU A 738 3.03 6.90 -11.15
CA LEU A 738 3.21 8.01 -12.10
C LEU A 738 1.88 8.72 -12.41
N GLU A 739 1.03 8.95 -11.40
CA GLU A 739 -0.36 9.40 -11.62
C GLU A 739 -0.50 10.67 -12.46
N ASN A 740 0.30 11.70 -12.18
CA ASN A 740 0.26 12.94 -12.96
C ASN A 740 1.14 12.92 -14.20
N GLN A 741 2.16 12.08 -14.18
CA GLN A 741 3.19 12.00 -15.19
C GLN A 741 2.73 11.16 -16.38
N THR A 742 2.00 10.06 -16.15
CA THR A 742 1.46 9.20 -17.20
C THR A 742 0.57 9.97 -18.16
N GLU A 743 -0.34 10.79 -17.65
CA GLU A 743 -1.20 11.64 -18.49
C GLU A 743 -0.38 12.61 -19.35
N ALA A 744 0.63 13.27 -18.76
CA ALA A 744 1.47 14.24 -19.48
C ALA A 744 2.38 13.58 -20.52
N ILE A 745 2.97 12.42 -20.20
CA ILE A 745 3.81 11.63 -21.12
C ILE A 745 2.98 11.18 -22.32
N LEU A 746 1.80 10.61 -22.08
CA LEU A 746 0.91 10.16 -23.14
C LEU A 746 0.40 11.33 -23.97
N GLN A 747 0.09 12.48 -23.35
CA GLN A 747 -0.35 13.66 -24.09
C GLN A 747 0.73 14.11 -25.08
N LYS A 748 1.99 14.18 -24.65
CA LYS A 748 3.11 14.55 -25.54
C LYS A 748 3.32 13.56 -26.67
N PHE A 749 3.12 12.26 -26.44
CA PHE A 749 3.17 11.25 -27.49
C PHE A 749 2.03 11.41 -28.51
N LEU A 750 0.81 11.66 -28.02
CA LEU A 750 -0.36 11.88 -28.87
C LEU A 750 -0.25 13.19 -29.69
N ASP A 751 0.31 14.26 -29.12
CA ASP A 751 0.54 15.54 -29.81
C ASP A 751 1.47 15.37 -31.04
N HIS A 752 2.37 14.37 -31.01
CA HIS A 752 3.25 14.01 -32.12
C HIS A 752 2.64 12.95 -33.06
N LYS A 753 1.31 12.82 -33.11
CA LYS A 753 0.57 11.84 -33.93
C LYS A 753 0.86 10.38 -33.54
N GLY A 754 1.30 10.13 -32.31
CA GLY A 754 1.38 8.78 -31.76
C GLY A 754 -0.02 8.17 -31.58
N ASN A 755 -0.14 6.85 -31.76
CA ASN A 755 -1.38 6.11 -31.54
C ASN A 755 -1.23 5.15 -30.36
N ILE A 756 -2.27 5.06 -29.53
CA ILE A 756 -2.34 4.08 -28.43
C ILE A 756 -2.73 2.72 -29.02
N THR A 757 -1.73 1.87 -29.23
CA THR A 757 -1.90 0.50 -29.72
C THR A 757 -2.15 -0.48 -28.57
N SER A 758 -2.68 -1.65 -28.89
CA SER A 758 -2.88 -2.77 -27.97
C SER A 758 -1.60 -3.18 -27.24
N ALA A 759 -0.46 -3.24 -27.94
CA ALA A 759 0.85 -3.48 -27.32
C ALA A 759 1.19 -2.42 -26.26
N LEU A 760 0.86 -1.15 -26.54
CA LEU A 760 1.06 -0.06 -25.58
C LEU A 760 0.05 -0.16 -24.42
N LEU A 761 -1.21 -0.54 -24.65
CA LEU A 761 -2.20 -0.75 -23.58
C LEU A 761 -1.79 -1.86 -22.62
N VAL A 762 -1.33 -2.99 -23.15
CA VAL A 762 -0.82 -4.12 -22.35
C VAL A 762 0.35 -3.69 -21.49
N ALA A 763 1.27 -2.92 -22.07
CA ALA A 763 2.46 -2.48 -21.37
C ALA A 763 2.25 -1.34 -20.39
N ILE A 764 1.29 -0.43 -20.68
CA ILE A 764 0.82 0.55 -19.71
C ILE A 764 0.27 -0.21 -18.51
N GLY A 765 -0.70 -1.11 -18.75
CA GLY A 765 -1.20 -2.14 -17.84
C GLY A 765 -1.72 -1.66 -16.48
N GLY A 766 -2.52 -2.51 -15.83
CA GLY A 766 -2.89 -2.40 -14.41
C GLY A 766 -3.27 -1.00 -13.93
N SER A 767 -2.59 -0.52 -12.89
CA SER A 767 -2.87 0.77 -12.27
C SER A 767 -2.50 2.00 -13.11
N ARG A 768 -1.66 1.85 -14.16
CA ARG A 768 -1.21 3.03 -14.95
C ARG A 768 -2.21 3.42 -16.02
N LEU A 769 -2.97 2.45 -16.53
CA LEU A 769 -4.15 2.70 -17.37
C LEU A 769 -5.13 3.63 -16.63
N CYS A 770 -5.23 3.43 -15.32
CA CYS A 770 -6.04 4.25 -14.43
C CYS A 770 -5.54 5.68 -14.25
N TRP A 771 -4.43 6.11 -14.87
CA TRP A 771 -3.92 7.49 -14.79
C TRP A 771 -4.09 8.26 -16.09
N MET A 772 -4.60 7.61 -17.14
CA MET A 772 -4.97 8.29 -18.38
C MET A 772 -6.12 9.28 -18.15
N SER A 773 -6.15 10.36 -18.94
CA SER A 773 -7.29 11.28 -18.93
C SER A 773 -8.52 10.64 -19.60
N PRO A 774 -9.74 11.05 -19.24
CA PRO A 774 -10.96 10.64 -19.94
C PRO A 774 -10.88 10.78 -21.47
N GLN A 775 -10.28 11.87 -21.94
CA GLN A 775 -10.12 12.16 -23.37
C GLN A 775 -9.14 11.20 -24.04
N GLN A 776 -8.03 10.85 -23.36
CA GLN A 776 -7.05 9.88 -23.85
C GLN A 776 -7.66 8.48 -23.97
N ILE A 777 -8.47 8.06 -22.98
CA ILE A 777 -9.18 6.78 -23.04
C ILE A 777 -10.21 6.78 -24.18
N GLN A 778 -10.93 7.88 -24.37
CA GLN A 778 -11.86 8.03 -25.48
C GLN A 778 -11.18 7.98 -26.85
N ALA A 779 -9.92 8.40 -26.97
CA ALA A 779 -9.19 8.36 -28.24
C ALA A 779 -8.74 6.94 -28.66
N ILE A 780 -8.81 5.95 -27.75
CA ILE A 780 -8.44 4.57 -28.05
C ILE A 780 -9.46 3.95 -29.01
N GLN A 781 -8.98 3.35 -30.09
CA GLN A 781 -9.83 2.63 -31.04
C GLN A 781 -10.40 1.35 -30.41
N PRO A 782 -11.71 1.04 -30.59
CA PRO A 782 -12.32 -0.17 -30.04
C PRO A 782 -11.59 -1.48 -30.43
N SER A 783 -10.99 -1.54 -31.62
CA SER A 783 -10.20 -2.71 -32.06
C SER A 783 -9.01 -3.01 -31.16
N GLU A 784 -8.40 -1.99 -30.54
CA GLU A 784 -7.24 -2.17 -29.68
C GLU A 784 -7.59 -2.87 -28.36
N PHE A 785 -8.83 -2.72 -27.87
CA PHE A 785 -9.30 -3.48 -26.71
C PHE A 785 -9.42 -4.98 -27.02
N ARG A 786 -9.78 -5.35 -28.26
CA ARG A 786 -9.83 -6.76 -28.68
C ARG A 786 -8.44 -7.40 -28.70
N LEU A 787 -7.44 -6.65 -29.17
CA LEU A 787 -6.07 -7.12 -29.34
C LEU A 787 -5.26 -7.07 -28.03
N ALA A 788 -5.60 -6.18 -27.10
CA ALA A 788 -4.90 -6.04 -25.82
C ALA A 788 -5.20 -7.16 -24.81
N GLY A 789 -6.27 -7.94 -25.03
CA GLY A 789 -6.71 -8.97 -24.08
C GLY A 789 -7.29 -8.36 -22.79
N ALA A 790 -7.21 -9.12 -21.69
CA ALA A 790 -7.79 -8.72 -20.41
C ALA A 790 -6.90 -7.69 -19.68
N LEU A 791 -7.33 -6.43 -19.67
CA LEU A 791 -6.70 -5.35 -18.91
C LEU A 791 -7.22 -5.33 -17.47
N ASP A 792 -6.32 -5.23 -16.49
CA ASP A 792 -6.70 -5.04 -15.08
C ASP A 792 -7.01 -3.56 -14.80
N ILE A 793 -8.27 -3.25 -14.50
CA ILE A 793 -8.75 -1.91 -14.15
C ILE A 793 -9.22 -1.80 -12.70
N SER A 794 -8.97 -2.83 -11.87
CA SER A 794 -9.50 -2.94 -10.49
C SER A 794 -9.19 -1.70 -9.65
N SER A 795 -7.97 -1.17 -9.79
CA SER A 795 -7.45 0.00 -9.08
C SER A 795 -7.92 1.37 -9.62
N CYS A 796 -8.72 1.40 -10.69
CA CYS A 796 -9.15 2.64 -11.32
C CYS A 796 -10.22 3.39 -10.51
N PRO A 797 -10.17 4.74 -10.49
CA PRO A 797 -11.31 5.55 -10.06
C PRO A 797 -12.58 5.21 -10.85
N GLN A 798 -13.75 5.27 -10.20
CA GLN A 798 -15.02 4.82 -10.79
C GLN A 798 -15.30 5.48 -12.16
N ARG A 799 -15.16 6.82 -12.26
CA ARG A 799 -15.36 7.55 -13.52
C ARG A 799 -14.51 7.01 -14.69
N ARG A 800 -13.30 6.50 -14.42
CA ARG A 800 -12.44 5.90 -15.46
C ARG A 800 -12.92 4.50 -15.81
N LYS A 801 -13.37 3.71 -14.83
CA LYS A 801 -14.00 2.39 -15.07
C LYS A 801 -15.21 2.53 -15.98
N ASP A 802 -16.07 3.53 -15.78
CA ASP A 802 -17.28 3.75 -16.59
C ASP A 802 -16.95 4.03 -18.07
N ILE A 803 -15.92 4.84 -18.33
CA ILE A 803 -15.45 5.16 -19.69
C ILE A 803 -14.81 3.94 -20.35
N LEU A 804 -13.96 3.21 -19.61
CA LEU A 804 -13.33 1.99 -20.09
C LEU A 804 -14.36 0.91 -20.42
N TYR A 805 -15.38 0.76 -19.57
CA TYR A 805 -16.50 -0.14 -19.82
C TYR A 805 -17.25 0.23 -21.10
N THR A 806 -17.55 1.50 -21.31
CA THR A 806 -18.24 1.97 -22.52
C THR A 806 -17.46 1.60 -23.79
N ARG A 807 -16.14 1.84 -23.80
CA ARG A 807 -15.26 1.47 -24.92
C ARG A 807 -15.12 -0.04 -25.11
N ALA A 808 -14.99 -0.79 -24.02
CA ALA A 808 -14.95 -2.24 -24.07
C ALA A 808 -16.27 -2.81 -24.62
N ARG A 809 -17.43 -2.28 -24.19
CA ARG A 809 -18.74 -2.69 -24.71
C ARG A 809 -18.88 -2.43 -26.20
N GLU A 810 -18.46 -1.26 -26.68
CA GLU A 810 -18.39 -0.96 -28.13
C GLU A 810 -17.51 -1.99 -28.85
N ALA A 811 -16.33 -2.27 -28.29
CA ALA A 811 -15.39 -3.24 -28.84
C ALA A 811 -15.96 -4.66 -28.88
N PHE A 812 -16.76 -5.08 -27.90
CA PHE A 812 -17.19 -6.48 -27.75
C PHE A 812 -18.65 -6.74 -28.16
N SER A 813 -19.40 -5.70 -28.53
CA SER A 813 -20.82 -5.76 -28.91
C SER A 813 -21.17 -6.76 -30.03
N SER A 814 -20.22 -7.09 -30.91
CA SER A 814 -20.43 -7.98 -32.05
C SER A 814 -20.09 -9.46 -31.78
N ILE A 815 -19.85 -9.86 -30.52
CA ILE A 815 -19.51 -11.24 -30.16
C ILE A 815 -20.78 -12.09 -30.08
N GLY A 816 -20.71 -13.32 -30.63
CA GLY A 816 -21.90 -14.14 -30.90
C GLY A 816 -22.60 -14.76 -29.68
N THR A 817 -21.85 -15.35 -28.73
CA THR A 817 -22.45 -16.01 -27.54
C THR A 817 -22.25 -15.16 -26.29
N MET A 818 -23.22 -15.22 -25.37
CA MET A 818 -23.14 -14.50 -24.10
C MET A 818 -21.98 -14.96 -23.21
N ASP A 819 -21.61 -16.24 -23.26
CA ASP A 819 -20.46 -16.78 -22.52
C ASP A 819 -19.14 -16.16 -23.01
N THR A 820 -18.97 -16.08 -24.33
CA THR A 820 -17.78 -15.45 -24.93
C THR A 820 -17.80 -13.94 -24.72
N TYR A 821 -18.97 -13.30 -24.78
CA TYR A 821 -19.09 -11.88 -24.46
C TYR A 821 -18.67 -11.59 -23.00
N TYR A 822 -19.21 -12.36 -22.05
CA TYR A 822 -18.84 -12.27 -20.63
C TYR A 822 -17.33 -12.43 -20.44
N HIS A 823 -16.73 -13.42 -21.11
CA HIS A 823 -15.29 -13.67 -21.05
C HIS A 823 -14.44 -12.43 -21.38
N PHE A 824 -14.79 -11.69 -22.43
CA PHE A 824 -14.04 -10.50 -22.85
C PHE A 824 -14.40 -9.24 -22.03
N ILE A 825 -15.67 -9.07 -21.65
CA ILE A 825 -16.13 -7.87 -20.94
C ILE A 825 -15.83 -7.91 -19.44
N ARG A 826 -15.66 -9.10 -18.85
CA ARG A 826 -15.47 -9.34 -17.41
C ARG A 826 -14.51 -8.36 -16.72
N PRO A 827 -13.29 -8.10 -17.24
CA PRO A 827 -12.36 -7.18 -16.57
C PRO A 827 -12.91 -5.75 -16.43
N TYR A 828 -13.85 -5.35 -17.30
CA TYR A 828 -14.39 -3.99 -17.39
C TYR A 828 -15.70 -3.79 -16.63
N LEU A 829 -16.31 -4.85 -16.08
CA LEU A 829 -17.63 -4.80 -15.43
C LEU A 829 -17.71 -3.88 -14.22
N GLY A 830 -16.57 -3.47 -13.66
CA GLY A 830 -16.52 -2.42 -12.65
C GLY A 830 -17.16 -1.09 -13.05
N GLY A 831 -17.29 -0.81 -14.36
CA GLY A 831 -17.98 0.37 -14.89
C GLY A 831 -19.33 0.08 -15.54
N ALA A 832 -19.87 -1.13 -15.38
CA ALA A 832 -21.13 -1.52 -16.01
C ALA A 832 -22.33 -0.81 -15.34
N PRO A 833 -23.33 -0.35 -16.13
CA PRO A 833 -24.58 0.15 -15.59
C PRO A 833 -25.45 -1.03 -15.10
N VAL A 834 -26.51 -0.72 -14.34
CA VAL A 834 -27.34 -1.75 -13.68
C VAL A 834 -28.03 -2.66 -14.69
N GLU A 835 -28.45 -2.11 -15.83
CA GLU A 835 -29.18 -2.83 -16.88
C GLU A 835 -28.31 -3.93 -17.49
N ASP A 836 -27.05 -3.63 -17.76
CA ASP A 836 -26.11 -4.59 -18.36
C ASP A 836 -25.82 -5.75 -17.37
N LEU A 837 -25.73 -5.46 -16.07
CA LEU A 837 -25.59 -6.49 -15.03
C LEU A 837 -26.87 -7.35 -14.91
N GLN A 838 -28.06 -6.76 -15.02
CA GLN A 838 -29.31 -7.51 -15.02
C GLN A 838 -29.41 -8.45 -16.24
N HIS A 839 -28.99 -7.99 -17.42
CA HIS A 839 -28.90 -8.83 -18.60
C HIS A 839 -27.93 -10.01 -18.42
N LEU A 840 -26.77 -9.75 -17.81
CA LEU A 840 -25.82 -10.82 -17.49
C LEU A 840 -26.38 -11.82 -16.48
N ALA A 841 -27.12 -11.36 -15.47
CA ALA A 841 -27.76 -12.24 -14.49
C ALA A 841 -28.68 -13.28 -15.18
N GLN A 842 -29.43 -12.86 -16.21
CA GLN A 842 -30.33 -13.71 -16.97
C GLN A 842 -29.62 -14.68 -17.92
N ALA A 843 -28.33 -14.47 -18.20
CA ALA A 843 -27.54 -15.23 -19.16
C ALA A 843 -26.85 -16.47 -18.57
N ASN A 844 -27.24 -16.92 -17.36
CA ASN A 844 -26.67 -18.09 -16.67
C ASN A 844 -25.13 -18.05 -16.55
N ILE A 845 -24.56 -16.85 -16.37
CA ILE A 845 -23.14 -16.70 -16.10
C ILE A 845 -22.82 -17.13 -14.67
N SER A 846 -21.54 -17.34 -14.36
CA SER A 846 -21.09 -17.50 -12.98
C SER A 846 -19.93 -16.55 -12.74
N MET A 847 -20.27 -15.37 -12.25
CA MET A 847 -19.35 -14.32 -11.87
C MET A 847 -18.55 -14.77 -10.65
N ASP A 848 -17.24 -14.61 -10.71
CA ASP A 848 -16.36 -14.85 -9.58
C ASP A 848 -16.37 -13.68 -8.60
N ILE A 849 -16.02 -13.99 -7.35
CA ILE A 849 -16.03 -13.03 -6.26
C ILE A 849 -15.07 -11.85 -6.47
N ASP A 850 -13.95 -12.04 -7.18
CA ASP A 850 -13.02 -10.96 -7.51
C ASP A 850 -13.66 -9.96 -8.48
N THR A 851 -14.39 -10.43 -9.48
CA THR A 851 -15.13 -9.57 -10.41
C THR A 851 -16.27 -8.87 -9.68
N PHE A 852 -17.01 -9.61 -8.85
CA PHE A 852 -18.14 -9.07 -8.09
C PHE A 852 -17.73 -7.97 -7.11
N THR A 853 -16.63 -8.16 -6.37
CA THR A 853 -16.10 -7.17 -5.42
C THR A 853 -15.51 -5.94 -6.13
N ASN A 854 -15.26 -6.01 -7.44
CA ASN A 854 -14.80 -4.90 -8.27
C ASN A 854 -15.91 -4.12 -8.97
N LEU A 855 -17.18 -4.56 -8.86
CA LEU A 855 -18.35 -3.85 -9.39
C LEU A 855 -18.51 -2.46 -8.75
N ASN A 856 -19.18 -1.55 -9.46
CA ASN A 856 -19.50 -0.24 -8.91
C ASN A 856 -20.41 -0.39 -7.67
N PRO A 857 -19.98 0.03 -6.47
CA PRO A 857 -20.78 -0.12 -5.27
C PRO A 857 -22.15 0.56 -5.36
N GLN A 858 -22.27 1.70 -6.04
CA GLN A 858 -23.56 2.38 -6.20
C GLN A 858 -24.54 1.58 -7.07
N VAL A 859 -24.04 0.95 -8.13
CA VAL A 859 -24.83 0.07 -9.01
C VAL A 859 -25.24 -1.20 -8.27
N LEU A 860 -24.33 -1.76 -7.47
CA LEU A 860 -24.58 -2.96 -6.69
C LEU A 860 -25.73 -2.78 -5.69
N GLN A 861 -25.87 -1.58 -5.10
CA GLN A 861 -26.99 -1.28 -4.19
C GLN A 861 -28.37 -1.43 -4.87
N ASN A 862 -28.44 -1.18 -6.17
CA ASN A 862 -29.67 -1.22 -6.95
C ASN A 862 -30.03 -2.63 -7.46
N LEU A 863 -29.14 -3.62 -7.29
CA LEU A 863 -29.42 -5.01 -7.66
C LEU A 863 -30.27 -5.70 -6.58
N SER A 864 -31.26 -6.49 -7.01
CA SER A 864 -32.01 -7.39 -6.13
C SER A 864 -31.13 -8.54 -5.65
N VAL A 865 -31.58 -9.22 -4.59
CA VAL A 865 -30.89 -10.41 -4.08
C VAL A 865 -30.86 -11.52 -5.14
N ASP A 866 -31.97 -11.74 -5.85
CA ASP A 866 -32.04 -12.73 -6.93
C ASP A 866 -31.05 -12.44 -8.05
N ASN A 867 -30.90 -11.17 -8.44
CA ASN A 867 -29.91 -10.79 -9.45
C ASN A 867 -28.48 -11.13 -9.00
N VAL A 868 -28.16 -10.91 -7.71
CA VAL A 868 -26.83 -11.24 -7.16
C VAL A 868 -26.61 -12.75 -7.13
N ILE A 869 -27.61 -13.52 -6.72
CA ILE A 869 -27.55 -15.00 -6.74
C ILE A 869 -27.32 -15.49 -8.17
N MET A 870 -28.09 -14.98 -9.13
CA MET A 870 -27.99 -15.36 -10.54
C MET A 870 -26.66 -14.93 -11.17
N LEU A 871 -26.14 -13.74 -10.84
CA LEU A 871 -24.84 -13.26 -11.31
C LEU A 871 -23.70 -14.15 -10.83
N LEU A 872 -23.66 -14.50 -9.55
CA LEU A 872 -22.58 -15.29 -8.97
C LEU A 872 -22.69 -16.78 -9.33
N GLY A 873 -23.91 -17.29 -9.52
CA GLY A 873 -24.18 -18.68 -9.86
C GLY A 873 -23.57 -19.64 -8.82
N GLN A 874 -22.65 -20.50 -9.24
CA GLN A 874 -22.00 -21.47 -8.33
C GLN A 874 -21.06 -20.83 -7.30
N ASN A 875 -20.66 -19.56 -7.51
CA ASN A 875 -19.76 -18.83 -6.62
C ASN A 875 -20.51 -18.08 -5.50
N VAL A 876 -21.84 -18.24 -5.38
CA VAL A 876 -22.63 -17.59 -4.31
C VAL A 876 -22.09 -17.90 -2.91
N VAL A 877 -21.54 -19.10 -2.71
CA VAL A 877 -20.91 -19.50 -1.43
C VAL A 877 -19.70 -18.65 -1.05
N ASP A 878 -19.04 -18.00 -2.02
CA ASP A 878 -17.90 -17.13 -1.77
C ASP A 878 -18.31 -15.80 -1.14
N LEU A 879 -19.60 -15.43 -1.14
CA LEU A 879 -20.10 -14.27 -0.39
C LEU A 879 -19.84 -14.40 1.12
N GLN A 880 -19.90 -15.61 1.67
CA GLN A 880 -19.56 -15.86 3.08
C GLN A 880 -18.06 -15.67 3.34
N LYS A 881 -17.22 -16.10 2.39
CA LYS A 881 -15.75 -16.00 2.45
C LYS A 881 -15.25 -14.54 2.37
N ALA A 882 -16.11 -13.63 1.89
CA ALA A 882 -15.82 -12.21 1.71
C ALA A 882 -16.85 -11.29 2.41
N ARG A 883 -17.56 -11.78 3.43
CA ARG A 883 -18.57 -11.02 4.19
C ARG A 883 -18.04 -9.70 4.74
N SER A 884 -16.81 -9.66 5.25
CA SER A 884 -16.16 -8.45 5.77
C SER A 884 -15.52 -7.58 4.69
N HIS A 885 -15.61 -7.97 3.42
CA HIS A 885 -15.16 -7.13 2.32
C HIS A 885 -16.03 -5.87 2.23
N PRO A 886 -15.46 -4.64 2.15
CA PRO A 886 -16.23 -3.39 2.27
C PRO A 886 -17.42 -3.27 1.32
N ILE A 887 -17.26 -3.72 0.07
CA ILE A 887 -18.32 -3.70 -0.96
C ILE A 887 -19.47 -4.63 -0.59
N ILE A 888 -19.16 -5.82 -0.08
CA ILE A 888 -20.14 -6.82 0.32
C ILE A 888 -20.83 -6.38 1.61
N THR A 889 -20.08 -5.94 2.62
CA THR A 889 -20.63 -5.39 3.87
C THR A 889 -21.57 -4.22 3.60
N SER A 890 -21.19 -3.28 2.73
CA SER A 890 -22.05 -2.15 2.34
C SER A 890 -23.32 -2.59 1.62
N TRP A 891 -23.25 -3.60 0.76
CA TRP A 891 -24.43 -4.18 0.11
C TRP A 891 -25.32 -4.94 1.10
N LEU A 892 -24.75 -5.74 2.00
CA LEU A 892 -25.51 -6.46 3.02
C LEU A 892 -26.28 -5.51 3.94
N HIS A 893 -25.67 -4.40 4.37
CA HIS A 893 -26.33 -3.40 5.22
C HIS A 893 -27.50 -2.68 4.56
N SER A 894 -27.58 -2.65 3.22
CA SER A 894 -28.69 -2.01 2.51
C SER A 894 -29.90 -2.92 2.29
N LYS A 895 -29.76 -4.23 2.57
CA LYS A 895 -30.83 -5.21 2.39
C LYS A 895 -31.56 -5.51 3.70
N ASN A 896 -32.82 -5.91 3.59
CA ASN A 896 -33.65 -6.27 4.74
C ASN A 896 -33.14 -7.56 5.40
N ARG A 897 -33.25 -7.66 6.73
CA ARG A 897 -32.82 -8.85 7.49
C ARG A 897 -33.48 -10.14 7.02
N SER A 898 -34.77 -10.10 6.68
CA SER A 898 -35.52 -11.26 6.19
C SER A 898 -34.94 -11.88 4.91
N THR A 899 -34.40 -11.05 4.00
CA THR A 899 -33.75 -11.50 2.77
C THR A 899 -32.32 -12.02 2.98
N LEU A 900 -31.67 -11.63 4.08
CA LEU A 900 -30.32 -12.09 4.43
C LEU A 900 -30.34 -13.46 5.14
N ASP A 901 -31.41 -13.74 5.89
CA ASP A 901 -31.67 -15.03 6.52
C ASP A 901 -31.82 -16.16 5.50
N GLU A 902 -32.49 -15.88 4.35
CA GLU A 902 -32.63 -16.82 3.24
C GLU A 902 -31.29 -17.20 2.61
N LEU A 903 -30.33 -16.28 2.57
CA LEU A 903 -28.97 -16.51 2.09
C LEU A 903 -28.03 -17.16 3.13
N ARG A 904 -28.51 -17.41 4.36
CA ARG A 904 -27.70 -17.91 5.50
C ARG A 904 -26.46 -17.06 5.77
N LEU A 905 -26.48 -15.77 5.44
CA LEU A 905 -25.33 -14.87 5.59
C LEU A 905 -25.22 -14.27 6.99
N ASP A 906 -26.15 -14.55 7.91
CA ASP A 906 -26.18 -13.89 9.23
C ASP A 906 -25.41 -14.62 10.33
N LYS A 907 -25.01 -15.88 10.15
CA LYS A 907 -24.26 -16.63 11.18
C LYS A 907 -22.77 -16.25 11.16
N ASP A 908 -22.30 -15.63 12.24
CA ASP A 908 -20.87 -15.43 12.50
C ASP A 908 -20.13 -16.78 12.63
N PRO A 909 -19.05 -17.03 11.88
CA PRO A 909 -18.23 -18.22 12.06
C PRO A 909 -17.35 -18.18 13.32
N ALA A 910 -17.24 -17.04 14.00
CA ALA A 910 -16.21 -16.76 15.01
C ALA A 910 -16.71 -16.70 16.47
N GLY A 911 -17.86 -17.30 16.79
CA GLY A 911 -18.33 -17.45 18.18
C GLY A 911 -18.01 -18.85 18.74
N PRO A 912 -17.61 -18.98 20.03
CA PRO A 912 -17.44 -20.29 20.64
C PRO A 912 -18.79 -21.00 20.74
N THR A 913 -18.96 -22.09 19.99
CA THR A 913 -20.16 -22.93 20.05
C THR A 913 -20.13 -23.79 21.32
N ASN A 914 -20.91 -23.42 22.33
CA ASN A 914 -21.26 -24.32 23.44
C ASN A 914 -22.32 -25.34 22.94
N PRO A 915 -22.13 -26.66 23.16
CA PRO A 915 -23.07 -27.67 22.70
C PRO A 915 -24.13 -27.93 23.77
N THR A 916 -25.22 -27.16 23.80
CA THR A 916 -26.44 -27.57 24.52
C THR A 916 -27.66 -26.83 23.99
N SER A 917 -28.35 -27.43 23.01
CA SER A 917 -29.82 -27.44 22.94
C SER A 917 -30.26 -28.36 21.80
N SER A 918 -30.59 -29.61 22.15
CA SER A 918 -31.36 -30.50 21.29
C SER A 918 -32.86 -30.20 21.45
N ALA A 919 -33.58 -30.42 20.35
CA ALA A 919 -35.02 -30.65 20.23
C ALA A 919 -36.01 -29.46 20.32
N ARG A 920 -36.59 -29.11 19.15
CA ARG A 920 -37.99 -29.47 18.83
C ARG A 920 -38.26 -29.35 17.33
N LEU A 921 -38.19 -30.48 16.61
CA LEU A 921 -38.82 -30.63 15.30
C LEU A 921 -40.32 -30.91 15.52
N THR A 922 -41.19 -30.03 15.07
CA THR A 922 -42.61 -30.37 14.85
C THR A 922 -42.77 -30.93 13.44
N THR A 923 -43.03 -32.23 13.42
CA THR A 923 -43.56 -33.03 12.32
C THR A 923 -44.77 -32.40 11.64
N ARG A 924 -44.74 -32.30 10.30
CA ARG A 924 -45.94 -32.38 9.47
C ARG A 924 -45.63 -33.18 8.20
N THR A 925 -46.23 -34.35 8.11
CA THR A 925 -46.17 -35.33 7.02
C THR A 925 -47.07 -34.93 5.84
N PRO A 926 -46.85 -35.54 4.64
CA PRO A 926 -47.37 -35.08 3.36
C PRO A 926 -48.72 -35.72 3.01
N ASN A 927 -49.56 -35.00 2.25
CA ASN A 927 -50.73 -35.57 1.58
C ASN A 927 -50.46 -35.70 0.08
N THR A 928 -50.70 -36.90 -0.41
CA THR A 928 -50.48 -37.38 -1.78
C THR A 928 -51.83 -37.62 -2.47
N THR A 929 -51.81 -37.50 -3.81
CA THR A 929 -52.67 -38.15 -4.84
C THR A 929 -54.06 -37.56 -5.19
N PRO A 930 -54.61 -37.82 -6.43
CA PRO A 930 -54.13 -38.70 -7.51
C PRO A 930 -54.14 -38.16 -8.97
N TRP A 931 -53.50 -38.96 -9.82
CA TRP A 931 -53.27 -38.94 -11.28
C TRP A 931 -54.50 -38.81 -12.21
N VAL A 932 -54.26 -38.42 -13.48
CA VAL A 932 -54.81 -39.10 -14.69
C VAL A 932 -53.85 -39.00 -15.89
N LEU A 933 -53.60 -40.15 -16.53
CA LEU A 933 -53.02 -40.36 -17.87
C LEU A 933 -54.13 -40.30 -18.94
N HIS A 934 -53.91 -39.67 -20.10
CA HIS A 934 -54.65 -39.99 -21.32
C HIS A 934 -53.77 -39.98 -22.58
N LEU A 935 -53.99 -41.02 -23.40
CA LEU A 935 -53.36 -41.33 -24.68
C LEU A 935 -53.90 -40.51 -25.87
N ALA A 936 -53.00 -40.35 -26.84
CA ALA A 936 -53.13 -40.42 -28.31
C ALA A 936 -53.99 -39.42 -29.11
N THR A 937 -53.35 -38.77 -30.10
CA THR A 937 -53.76 -38.90 -31.52
C THR A 937 -52.61 -38.60 -32.49
N THR A 938 -52.70 -39.24 -33.65
CA THR A 938 -51.71 -39.49 -34.70
C THR A 938 -51.82 -38.55 -35.92
N SER A 939 -50.68 -38.22 -36.53
CA SER A 939 -50.45 -38.07 -37.99
C SER A 939 -48.92 -37.97 -38.17
N GLY A 940 -48.16 -38.80 -38.90
CA GLY A 940 -48.43 -39.50 -40.16
C GLY A 940 -47.23 -39.37 -41.13
N ARG A 941 -46.24 -40.27 -41.00
CA ARG A 941 -45.45 -40.93 -42.09
C ARG A 941 -44.42 -40.10 -42.95
N PRO A 942 -43.51 -40.74 -43.73
CA PRO A 942 -42.45 -41.71 -43.31
C PRO A 942 -41.08 -41.56 -44.04
N GLY A 943 -40.08 -42.32 -43.58
CA GLY A 943 -39.12 -43.06 -44.43
C GLY A 943 -37.82 -42.37 -44.82
N ASN A 944 -36.66 -42.87 -44.39
CA ASN A 944 -35.96 -44.02 -45.00
C ASN A 944 -34.51 -44.12 -44.50
N ASP A 945 -34.12 -45.36 -44.21
CA ASP A 945 -32.87 -46.05 -44.53
C ASP A 945 -31.49 -45.53 -44.07
N ALA A 946 -30.84 -46.42 -43.31
CA ALA A 946 -29.39 -46.58 -43.15
C ALA A 946 -28.72 -47.02 -44.49
N PRO A 947 -27.43 -47.44 -44.60
CA PRO A 947 -26.39 -47.63 -43.58
C PRO A 947 -24.92 -47.29 -44.04
N THR A 948 -23.97 -47.64 -43.16
CA THR A 948 -22.64 -48.25 -43.44
C THR A 948 -21.43 -47.45 -43.96
N SER A 949 -20.40 -47.47 -43.10
CA SER A 949 -19.04 -48.01 -43.34
C SER A 949 -18.11 -47.36 -44.36
N GLY A 950 -16.95 -46.90 -43.88
CA GLY A 950 -15.76 -46.72 -44.71
C GLY A 950 -14.63 -45.94 -44.04
N SER A 951 -13.69 -46.65 -43.42
CA SER A 951 -12.28 -46.24 -43.29
C SER A 951 -11.44 -47.20 -44.16
N PRO A 952 -10.14 -47.01 -44.48
CA PRO A 952 -9.11 -45.98 -44.16
C PRO A 952 -8.27 -45.63 -45.46
N PRO A 953 -6.91 -45.44 -45.54
CA PRO A 953 -5.84 -44.94 -44.63
C PRO A 953 -4.82 -43.91 -45.26
N ALA A 954 -3.84 -43.45 -44.45
CA ALA A 954 -2.44 -43.03 -44.80
C ALA A 954 -2.19 -41.69 -45.57
N HIS A 955 -1.09 -40.91 -45.45
CA HIS A 955 0.19 -40.89 -44.70
C HIS A 955 0.85 -39.49 -44.87
N LEU A 956 1.84 -39.15 -44.00
CA LEU A 956 2.90 -38.11 -44.12
C LEU A 956 2.44 -36.63 -44.04
N GLY A 957 3.03 -35.69 -43.31
CA GLY A 957 4.30 -35.52 -42.62
C GLY A 957 4.50 -33.99 -42.44
N TYR A 958 5.45 -33.57 -41.59
CA TYR A 958 5.94 -32.19 -41.34
C TYR A 958 5.48 -31.46 -40.06
N LEU A 959 6.42 -31.43 -39.11
CA LEU A 959 6.82 -30.32 -38.22
C LEU A 959 7.43 -29.16 -39.05
N PRO A 960 7.67 -27.91 -38.55
CA PRO A 960 7.73 -27.46 -37.14
C PRO A 960 7.24 -25.99 -36.86
N LEU A 961 7.54 -25.53 -35.63
CA LEU A 961 7.82 -24.14 -35.19
C LEU A 961 6.68 -23.32 -34.56
N ALA A 962 6.54 -23.51 -33.25
CA ALA A 962 6.15 -22.47 -32.31
C ALA A 962 7.38 -21.64 -31.92
N VAL A 963 7.26 -20.31 -31.95
CA VAL A 963 8.15 -19.39 -31.25
C VAL A 963 7.41 -18.90 -30.02
N GLY A 964 7.89 -19.29 -28.84
CA GLY A 964 7.50 -18.73 -27.56
C GLY A 964 8.75 -18.58 -26.71
N LEU A 965 9.33 -17.38 -26.71
CA LEU A 965 10.37 -17.00 -25.75
C LEU A 965 9.69 -16.30 -24.55
N PRO A 966 10.08 -16.63 -23.31
CA PRO A 966 9.80 -15.80 -22.15
C PRO A 966 10.77 -14.62 -22.04
N SER A 967 10.25 -13.55 -21.47
CA SER A 967 10.73 -12.16 -21.45
C SER A 967 11.93 -11.87 -20.53
N SER A 968 12.93 -12.75 -20.48
CA SER A 968 14.14 -12.56 -19.64
C SER A 968 15.45 -12.43 -20.41
N LEU A 969 15.42 -12.30 -21.73
CA LEU A 969 16.63 -12.14 -22.58
C LEU A 969 16.72 -10.82 -23.36
N LEU A 970 15.79 -9.88 -23.17
CA LEU A 970 15.84 -8.57 -23.84
C LEU A 970 16.78 -7.55 -23.18
N TRP A 971 17.38 -7.88 -22.03
CA TRP A 971 18.36 -7.03 -21.34
C TRP A 971 19.83 -7.43 -21.61
N LEU A 972 20.08 -8.61 -22.21
CA LEU A 972 21.43 -9.09 -22.55
C LEU A 972 21.83 -8.86 -24.02
N LEU A 973 20.91 -8.40 -24.88
CA LEU A 973 21.19 -8.10 -26.29
C LEU A 973 21.44 -6.61 -26.59
N TYR A 974 21.22 -5.70 -25.63
CA TYR A 974 21.51 -4.27 -25.82
C TYR A 974 22.94 -3.88 -25.37
N ARG A 975 23.64 -4.74 -24.62
CA ARG A 975 24.99 -4.44 -24.09
C ARG A 975 26.16 -5.06 -24.87
N SER A 976 25.90 -5.79 -25.97
CA SER A 976 26.92 -6.52 -26.74
C SER A 976 27.22 -5.95 -28.13
N THR A 977 26.69 -4.77 -28.48
CA THR A 977 27.06 -4.07 -29.72
C THR A 977 27.31 -2.58 -29.48
N LEU A 978 28.37 -2.25 -28.73
CA LEU A 978 29.17 -1.02 -28.88
C LEU A 978 30.34 -1.09 -27.89
N GLY A 979 31.53 -1.47 -28.39
CA GLY A 979 32.80 -1.22 -27.70
C GLY A 979 33.69 -2.43 -27.40
N SER A 980 34.36 -2.97 -28.41
CA SER A 980 35.70 -3.55 -28.29
C SER A 980 36.44 -3.11 -29.55
N SER A 981 37.46 -2.27 -29.52
CA SER A 981 38.75 -2.34 -28.82
C SER A 981 39.32 -0.90 -28.89
N TRP A 982 40.30 -0.44 -28.13
CA TRP A 982 41.67 -0.90 -27.94
C TRP A 982 42.21 -0.26 -26.65
N ASP A 983 42.95 -1.00 -25.83
CA ASP A 983 44.14 -0.46 -25.18
C ASP A 983 45.04 -1.62 -24.76
N CYS A 984 46.17 -1.75 -25.46
CA CYS A 984 47.28 -2.60 -25.09
C CYS A 984 48.13 -1.87 -24.04
N SER A 985 48.38 -2.54 -22.92
CA SER A 985 49.37 -2.17 -21.92
C SER A 985 50.80 -2.33 -22.45
N TRP A 986 51.63 -1.35 -22.13
CA TRP A 986 53.06 -1.28 -22.41
C TRP A 986 53.90 -2.37 -21.72
N GLY A 987 54.97 -2.78 -22.41
CA GLY A 987 56.08 -3.55 -21.87
C GLY A 987 57.28 -3.62 -22.84
N THR A 988 58.11 -2.58 -22.84
CA THR A 988 59.57 -2.52 -23.11
C THR A 988 60.21 -3.47 -24.15
N CYS A 989 60.77 -2.92 -25.25
CA CYS A 989 62.22 -2.68 -25.43
C CYS A 989 62.64 -2.44 -26.91
N THR A 990 63.54 -1.47 -27.06
CA THR A 990 64.68 -1.37 -28.01
C THR A 990 64.50 -1.04 -29.50
N MET A 991 65.25 0.02 -29.87
CA MET A 991 66.00 0.30 -31.12
C MET A 991 65.27 0.97 -32.31
N ALA A 992 65.75 2.18 -32.62
CA ALA A 992 65.67 2.91 -33.89
C ALA A 992 66.52 2.21 -35.00
N PRO A 993 66.73 2.74 -36.23
CA PRO A 993 66.22 3.95 -36.94
C PRO A 993 65.63 3.57 -38.34
N GLU A 994 65.08 4.46 -39.19
CA GLU A 994 65.77 5.32 -40.18
C GLU A 994 64.74 5.93 -41.18
N HIS A 995 65.03 7.16 -41.66
CA HIS A 995 64.82 7.74 -43.02
C HIS A 995 63.43 7.66 -43.72
N SER A 996 62.89 8.64 -44.47
CA SER A 996 63.29 9.98 -44.97
C SER A 996 62.17 10.54 -45.90
N ALA A 997 62.09 11.88 -46.04
CA ALA A 997 61.51 12.68 -47.17
C ALA A 997 59.97 12.67 -47.40
N VAL A 998 59.21 13.79 -47.26
CA VAL A 998 59.07 15.04 -48.09
C VAL A 998 58.39 14.74 -49.46
N PRO A 999 57.43 15.55 -50.01
CA PRO A 999 57.22 17.01 -49.85
C PRO A 999 55.79 17.53 -49.59
N ALA A 1000 55.76 18.82 -49.21
CA ALA A 1000 54.62 19.74 -49.15
C ALA A 1000 54.29 20.34 -50.56
N PRO A 1001 53.36 21.32 -50.78
CA PRO A 1001 53.53 22.67 -50.19
C PRO A 1001 52.27 23.58 -49.96
N HIS A 1002 52.55 24.66 -49.20
CA HIS A 1002 51.96 26.03 -49.21
C HIS A 1002 50.52 26.26 -48.73
N ALA A 1003 50.15 27.35 -48.05
CA ALA A 1003 50.75 28.56 -47.46
C ALA A 1003 49.60 29.27 -46.68
N GLY A 1004 49.75 30.22 -45.74
CA GLY A 1004 50.87 30.95 -45.17
C GLY A 1004 50.54 31.36 -43.71
N LYS A 1005 51.55 31.58 -42.85
CA LYS A 1005 52.13 32.91 -42.47
C LYS A 1005 51.11 33.81 -41.76
N LEU A 1006 51.36 34.47 -40.62
CA LEU A 1006 52.52 34.81 -39.75
C LEU A 1006 51.82 35.45 -38.51
N GLY A 1007 52.17 35.34 -37.23
CA GLY A 1007 53.43 35.42 -36.46
C GLY A 1007 53.06 36.16 -35.15
N LEU A 1008 53.25 35.61 -33.95
CA LEU A 1008 54.44 35.75 -33.05
C LEU A 1008 54.62 37.24 -32.60
N VAL A 1009 54.76 37.66 -31.33
CA VAL A 1009 55.48 37.23 -30.10
C VAL A 1009 54.86 38.08 -28.94
N GLY A 1010 54.56 37.63 -27.71
CA GLY A 1010 55.44 37.28 -26.58
C GLY A 1010 55.71 38.47 -25.63
N GLY A 1011 55.68 38.27 -24.31
CA GLY A 1011 56.22 39.24 -23.34
C GLY A 1011 55.50 39.33 -21.99
N ALA A 1012 56.20 38.91 -20.93
CA ALA A 1012 55.80 38.99 -19.52
C ALA A 1012 56.01 40.40 -18.91
N GLY A 1013 55.41 40.66 -17.73
CA GLY A 1013 55.94 41.68 -16.80
C GLY A 1013 54.92 42.46 -15.96
N HIS A 1014 55.01 42.30 -14.63
CA HIS A 1014 54.32 43.04 -13.56
C HIS A 1014 54.40 44.57 -13.65
N GLN A 1015 53.35 45.28 -13.20
CA GLN A 1015 53.43 46.32 -12.15
C GLN A 1015 52.06 46.83 -11.65
N LEU A 1016 52.06 47.29 -10.40
CA LEU A 1016 50.94 47.66 -9.53
C LEU A 1016 50.50 49.14 -9.67
N ARG A 1017 49.16 49.37 -9.70
CA ARG A 1017 48.36 50.47 -9.09
C ARG A 1017 48.62 51.95 -9.50
N PRO A 1018 47.72 52.92 -9.19
CA PRO A 1018 46.25 52.87 -8.99
C PRO A 1018 45.45 54.05 -9.64
N ARG A 1019 44.11 53.90 -9.62
CA ARG A 1019 43.04 54.92 -9.45
C ARG A 1019 43.09 56.24 -10.25
N CYS A 1020 42.03 56.46 -11.04
CA CYS A 1020 41.20 57.68 -10.97
C CYS A 1020 39.73 57.35 -11.31
N LYS A 1021 38.81 57.75 -10.41
CA LYS A 1021 37.36 57.89 -10.63
C LYS A 1021 37.08 59.30 -11.17
N PRO A 1022 35.92 59.53 -11.82
CA PRO A 1022 34.78 60.21 -11.16
C PRO A 1022 33.47 59.42 -11.41
N GLN A 1023 32.45 59.27 -10.57
CA GLN A 1023 31.74 60.08 -9.56
C GLN A 1023 30.92 61.28 -10.11
N ALA A 1024 29.63 61.02 -10.36
CA ALA A 1024 28.45 61.86 -10.10
C ALA A 1024 27.23 60.90 -10.12
N GLN A 1025 26.53 60.55 -9.04
CA GLN A 1025 25.63 61.34 -8.13
C GLN A 1025 24.50 62.03 -8.89
N GLY A 1026 23.24 62.08 -8.46
CA GLY A 1026 22.46 61.65 -7.28
C GLY A 1026 20.98 61.68 -7.75
N THR A 1027 20.00 61.13 -7.05
CA THR A 1027 19.52 61.45 -5.70
C THR A 1027 18.56 60.37 -5.24
#